data_AF-A0A2A3HDS4-F1
#
_entry.id   AF-A0A2A3HDS4-F1
#
_cell.length_a   1.000
_cell.length_b   1.000
_cell.length_c   1.000
_cell.angle_alpha   90.00
_cell.angle_beta   90.00
_cell.angle_gamma   90.00
#
_symmetry.space_group_name_H-M   'P 1'
#
loop_
_entity.id
_entity.type
_entity.pdbx_description
1 polymer ?
#
loop_
_entity_poly.entity_id
_entity_poly.type
_entity_poly.pdbx_seq_one_letter_code
_entity_poly.pdbx_strand_id
1 'polypeptide(L)'
;MNGEFVQGVLPGSLSEANPFSLQSGSGVSLSPGEKVHFAWREVDGANSYRLNILSATDSAVVLRQETEATKVDVALDSGEYLWNVEASEYGLGSAAWNWDVKPLDDLFWQRISVFTDTAWILENKLDVTPLAARKDTRLLDVKWGEMAVAREWDKPHLGHGHYDEEESYRCWAVGAQVLNHYYGGNITQDEIKLKFKGYPGLAVFSDSVKAKILGAFLHYYQGGLDTIYFSSLLLWVLNDYASLIRKDSLPSENDVKTWIDAGVPLYVWTERHVMILDAYRVSLSGRMDVRLLNTDNDGTVEWRVLKSSALEGFIAATVNGPVRMTDARIHTDGDDDGMMDYDEIERFGTNPGNSDSDGDGIDDKTEVLSYTIRDTLPNDTMGLRRGLNQLTFADIDEDGLRAELDFDSDGGGKADGEEDKNKNGLKDGDESDVYDAGDDLKLVEIDLDVPDSITLYALGRLSVNDGVKCRQNSKNCDIASESKDSAYAVNIGRSAYVRRIDAKGGVLLRDYATVTGNIRIHSLPLRNLSLTLQNNANFSRTSFSQLEALWPYRVAELPEMQNVGLATKEIFYNESYTLKDGDRFKTLKVHPGGTLLIESGEMYVGNIQLESGSKVLFVNPGKRTILHLDGSVIWRSRALNDDLEKVGKGFKVIQYGTETMIVEGMWAGTIFAPNADLILGQSNKKLYGRFLGKNVTVHQYAQVYSVRFNPETNSVIARRK
;
A
#
# COMPACT_ATOMS: atom_id res chain seq x y z
N MET A 1 -27.37 -29.46 18.25
CA MET A 1 -27.69 -30.33 19.41
C MET A 1 -26.40 -30.68 20.11
N ASN A 2 -26.40 -30.53 21.44
CA ASN A 2 -25.34 -30.83 22.43
C ASN A 2 -24.14 -29.87 22.37
N GLY A 3 -23.94 -28.89 23.24
CA GLY A 3 -24.44 -28.68 24.60
C GLY A 3 -23.32 -28.97 25.60
N GLU A 4 -22.49 -27.96 25.89
CA GLU A 4 -21.76 -27.87 27.16
C GLU A 4 -21.96 -26.45 27.72
N PHE A 5 -22.85 -26.38 28.72
CA PHE A 5 -22.88 -25.28 29.68
C PHE A 5 -21.61 -25.37 30.52
N VAL A 6 -20.68 -24.43 30.33
CA VAL A 6 -19.60 -24.21 31.29
C VAL A 6 -20.10 -23.17 32.29
N GLN A 7 -20.42 -23.66 33.48
CA GLN A 7 -20.69 -22.86 34.66
C GLN A 7 -19.37 -22.27 35.18
N GLY A 8 -19.28 -20.95 35.24
CA GLY A 8 -18.37 -20.25 36.16
C GLY A 8 -17.06 -19.73 35.59
N VAL A 9 -17.12 -18.66 34.80
CA VAL A 9 -16.12 -17.58 34.82
C VAL A 9 -16.91 -16.26 34.78
N LEU A 10 -16.65 -15.37 35.75
CA LEU A 10 -17.26 -14.04 35.81
C LEU A 10 -16.91 -13.25 34.53
N PRO A 11 -17.87 -12.56 33.90
CA PRO A 11 -17.56 -11.62 32.83
C PRO A 11 -16.70 -10.50 33.42
N GLY A 12 -15.64 -10.11 32.73
CA GLY A 12 -14.92 -8.90 33.07
C GLY A 12 -15.94 -7.76 33.14
N SER A 13 -15.97 -7.01 34.24
CA SER A 13 -16.88 -5.87 34.35
C SER A 13 -16.46 -4.84 33.31
N LEU A 14 -17.24 -4.71 32.22
CA LEU A 14 -17.13 -3.58 31.32
C LEU A 14 -17.31 -2.29 32.14
N SER A 15 -16.68 -1.21 31.69
CA SER A 15 -16.91 0.11 32.30
C SER A 15 -18.37 0.51 32.20
N GLU A 16 -18.85 1.33 33.12
CA GLU A 16 -20.18 1.94 32.97
C GLU A 16 -20.25 2.83 31.73
N ALA A 17 -21.43 2.88 31.12
CA ALA A 17 -21.66 3.76 29.98
C ALA A 17 -21.86 5.19 30.50
N ASN A 18 -21.01 6.11 30.03
CA ASN A 18 -21.04 7.49 30.51
C ASN A 18 -22.21 8.25 29.87
N PRO A 19 -23.02 8.99 30.67
CA PRO A 19 -23.99 9.93 30.16
C PRO A 19 -23.39 10.91 29.16
N PHE A 20 -24.12 11.15 28.08
CA PHE A 20 -23.63 11.96 26.99
C PHE A 20 -23.97 13.45 27.16
N SER A 21 -25.27 13.78 27.29
CA SER A 21 -25.72 15.18 27.30
C SER A 21 -26.45 15.62 28.57
N LEU A 22 -27.02 14.70 29.32
CA LEU A 22 -27.72 14.97 30.58
C LEU A 22 -26.73 14.87 31.74
N GLN A 23 -25.95 15.94 31.91
CA GLN A 23 -24.98 16.07 33.00
C GLN A 23 -25.68 16.25 34.35
N SER A 24 -24.94 16.08 35.45
CA SER A 24 -25.47 16.27 36.81
C SER A 24 -26.20 17.60 36.98
N GLY A 25 -27.36 17.55 37.61
CA GLY A 25 -28.18 18.72 37.87
C GLY A 25 -28.93 19.24 36.65
N SER A 26 -28.97 18.48 35.54
CA SER A 26 -29.74 18.86 34.35
C SER A 26 -31.24 18.92 34.66
N GLY A 27 -31.93 19.97 34.23
CA GLY A 27 -33.37 20.13 34.34
C GLY A 27 -34.04 20.04 32.97
N VAL A 28 -34.90 19.05 32.76
CA VAL A 28 -35.66 18.84 31.53
C VAL A 28 -37.09 19.36 31.73
N SER A 29 -37.61 20.02 30.70
CA SER A 29 -38.95 20.60 30.67
C SER A 29 -39.81 19.85 29.65
N LEU A 30 -40.82 19.13 30.10
CA LEU A 30 -41.63 18.27 29.24
C LEU A 30 -43.05 18.81 29.09
N SER A 31 -43.55 18.71 27.86
CA SER A 31 -44.98 18.86 27.57
C SER A 31 -45.73 17.59 28.01
N PRO A 32 -47.06 17.65 28.25
CA PRO A 32 -47.82 16.47 28.62
C PRO A 32 -47.65 15.31 27.61
N GLY A 33 -47.16 14.17 28.08
CA GLY A 33 -46.92 12.97 27.26
C GLY A 33 -45.58 12.93 26.52
N GLU A 34 -44.77 13.99 26.60
CA GLU A 34 -43.38 13.99 26.13
C GLU A 34 -42.52 13.11 27.05
N LYS A 35 -41.48 12.49 26.51
CA LYS A 35 -40.59 11.58 27.24
C LYS A 35 -39.25 12.24 27.48
N VAL A 36 -38.56 11.84 28.54
CA VAL A 36 -37.15 12.20 28.75
C VAL A 36 -36.29 11.32 27.85
N HIS A 37 -35.35 11.94 27.14
CA HIS A 37 -34.43 11.28 26.23
C HIS A 37 -33.11 10.96 26.95
N PHE A 38 -32.91 9.70 27.34
CA PHE A 38 -31.65 9.26 27.93
C PHE A 38 -30.73 8.73 26.84
N ALA A 39 -29.49 9.23 26.80
CA ALA A 39 -28.46 8.78 25.87
C ALA A 39 -27.09 8.74 26.55
N TRP A 40 -26.28 7.75 26.17
CA TRP A 40 -24.96 7.49 26.73
C TRP A 40 -23.96 7.10 25.63
N ARG A 41 -22.67 7.20 25.95
CA ARG A 41 -21.63 6.74 25.03
C ARG A 41 -21.60 5.23 24.97
N GLU A 42 -21.40 4.70 23.78
CA GLU A 42 -21.16 3.29 23.56
C GLU A 42 -19.94 2.79 24.34
N VAL A 43 -20.04 1.59 24.91
CA VAL A 43 -18.97 0.89 25.61
C VAL A 43 -18.47 -0.25 24.73
N ASP A 44 -17.19 -0.26 24.39
CA ASP A 44 -16.61 -1.30 23.53
C ASP A 44 -16.82 -2.70 24.12
N GLY A 45 -17.20 -3.65 23.26
CA GLY A 45 -17.54 -5.02 23.65
C GLY A 45 -18.89 -5.19 24.35
N ALA A 46 -19.70 -4.13 24.53
CA ALA A 46 -21.03 -4.25 25.12
C ALA A 46 -22.06 -4.70 24.06
N ASN A 47 -22.73 -5.83 24.32
CA ASN A 47 -23.86 -6.30 23.52
C ASN A 47 -25.20 -5.81 24.05
N SER A 48 -25.26 -5.32 25.29
CA SER A 48 -26.49 -4.77 25.87
C SER A 48 -26.18 -3.79 27.00
N TYR A 49 -27.16 -2.93 27.27
CA TYR A 49 -27.13 -1.92 28.30
C TYR A 49 -28.34 -2.04 29.21
N ARG A 50 -28.17 -1.65 30.47
CA ARG A 50 -29.27 -1.47 31.41
C ARG A 50 -29.32 -0.05 31.94
N LEU A 51 -30.39 0.65 31.60
CA LEU A 51 -30.74 1.94 32.20
C LEU A 51 -31.42 1.71 33.55
N ASN A 52 -30.83 2.22 34.62
CA ASN A 52 -31.49 2.30 35.94
C ASN A 52 -31.88 3.75 36.21
N ILE A 53 -33.12 3.97 36.67
CA ILE A 53 -33.61 5.26 37.12
C ILE A 53 -34.18 5.08 38.53
N LEU A 54 -33.70 5.90 39.46
CA LEU A 54 -34.08 5.92 40.86
C LEU A 54 -34.70 7.27 41.22
N SER A 55 -35.61 7.28 42.18
CA SER A 55 -36.09 8.50 42.83
C SER A 55 -34.96 9.12 43.63
N ALA A 56 -34.69 10.42 43.44
CA ALA A 56 -33.62 11.10 44.19
C ALA A 56 -33.95 11.32 45.68
N THR A 57 -35.21 11.16 46.09
CA THR A 57 -35.63 11.40 47.48
C THR A 57 -35.41 10.20 48.40
N ASP A 58 -35.66 8.99 47.91
CA ASP A 58 -35.63 7.75 48.69
C ASP A 58 -34.85 6.61 48.02
N SER A 59 -34.24 6.87 46.85
CA SER A 59 -33.51 5.89 46.04
C SER A 59 -34.36 4.69 45.59
N ALA A 60 -35.69 4.81 45.62
CA ALA A 60 -36.58 3.76 45.13
C ALA A 60 -36.41 3.60 43.60
N VAL A 61 -36.42 2.36 43.12
CA VAL A 61 -36.32 2.06 41.68
C VAL A 61 -37.58 2.53 40.97
N VAL A 62 -37.43 3.48 40.05
CA VAL A 62 -38.50 4.03 39.21
C VAL A 62 -38.59 3.25 37.91
N LEU A 63 -37.44 3.01 37.26
CA LEU A 63 -37.35 2.20 36.04
C LEU A 63 -36.06 1.38 36.05
N ARG A 64 -36.15 0.18 35.51
CA ARG A 64 -35.00 -0.61 35.07
C ARG A 64 -35.32 -1.18 33.69
N GLN A 65 -34.59 -0.75 32.67
CA GLN A 65 -34.84 -1.14 31.29
C GLN A 65 -33.56 -1.63 30.61
N GLU A 66 -33.67 -2.75 29.91
CA GLU A 66 -32.60 -3.33 29.11
C GLU A 66 -32.79 -2.96 27.65
N THR A 67 -31.68 -2.71 26.95
CA THR A 67 -31.68 -2.30 25.55
C THR A 67 -30.35 -2.66 24.90
N GLU A 68 -30.36 -2.91 23.59
CA GLU A 68 -29.13 -3.02 22.79
C GLU A 68 -28.71 -1.65 22.23
N ALA A 69 -29.59 -0.65 22.27
CA ALA A 69 -29.32 0.70 21.81
C ALA A 69 -28.61 1.55 22.89
N THR A 70 -27.91 2.59 22.46
CA THR A 70 -27.24 3.58 23.32
C THR A 70 -28.16 4.71 23.82
N LYS A 71 -29.47 4.54 23.66
CA LYS A 71 -30.49 5.52 24.02
C LYS A 71 -31.84 4.89 24.35
N VAL A 72 -32.61 5.56 25.22
CA VAL A 72 -33.96 5.16 25.63
C VAL A 72 -34.81 6.39 25.97
N ASP A 73 -36.05 6.39 25.47
CA ASP A 73 -37.06 7.40 25.81
C ASP A 73 -37.97 6.91 26.93
N VAL A 74 -38.00 7.65 28.03
CA VAL A 74 -38.75 7.25 29.24
C VAL A 74 -39.80 8.30 29.60
N ALA A 75 -41.03 7.84 29.82
CA ALA A 75 -42.06 8.67 30.43
C ALA A 75 -41.81 8.76 31.93
N LEU A 76 -41.54 9.96 32.44
CA LEU A 76 -41.32 10.23 33.86
C LEU A 76 -42.29 11.31 34.33
N ASP A 77 -42.75 11.17 35.57
CA ASP A 77 -43.48 12.24 36.25
C ASP A 77 -42.53 13.40 36.62
N SER A 78 -43.10 14.53 37.04
CA SER A 78 -42.28 15.62 37.55
C SER A 78 -41.59 15.19 38.85
N GLY A 79 -40.29 15.42 38.95
CA GLY A 79 -39.51 14.99 40.09
C GLY A 79 -38.01 15.13 39.89
N GLU A 80 -37.26 14.61 40.84
CA GLU A 80 -35.80 14.51 40.74
C GLU A 80 -35.42 13.03 40.75
N TYR A 81 -34.47 12.69 39.88
CA TYR A 81 -34.08 11.32 39.61
C TYR A 81 -32.56 11.19 39.60
N LEU A 82 -32.09 10.02 40.01
CA LEU A 82 -30.72 9.55 39.79
C LEU A 82 -30.76 8.49 38.70
N TRP A 83 -29.75 8.40 37.85
CA TRP A 83 -29.71 7.36 36.82
C TRP A 83 -28.30 6.86 36.56
N ASN A 84 -28.17 5.66 35.99
CA ASN A 84 -26.94 5.19 35.35
C ASN A 84 -27.22 4.14 34.28
N VAL A 85 -26.15 3.76 33.61
CA VAL A 85 -26.17 2.73 32.58
C VAL A 85 -25.07 1.71 32.81
N GLU A 86 -25.50 0.46 32.99
CA GLU A 86 -24.60 -0.69 33.10
C GLU A 86 -24.42 -1.32 31.71
N ALA A 87 -23.18 -1.63 31.32
CA ALA A 87 -22.86 -2.31 30.06
C ALA A 87 -22.55 -3.79 30.30
N SER A 88 -22.89 -4.66 29.34
CA SER A 88 -22.63 -6.10 29.43
C SER A 88 -22.23 -6.73 28.08
N GLU A 89 -21.22 -7.59 28.11
CA GLU A 89 -20.69 -8.32 26.95
C GLU A 89 -21.61 -9.48 26.50
N TYR A 90 -22.32 -10.13 27.42
CA TYR A 90 -23.25 -11.21 27.08
C TYR A 90 -24.61 -10.80 27.64
N GLY A 91 -25.62 -10.66 26.77
CA GLY A 91 -26.95 -10.12 27.07
C GLY A 91 -27.42 -10.31 28.51
N LEU A 92 -27.99 -9.27 29.10
CA LEU A 92 -28.31 -9.19 30.54
C LEU A 92 -29.30 -10.29 30.98
N GLY A 93 -28.77 -11.45 31.38
CA GLY A 93 -29.57 -12.59 31.83
C GLY A 93 -30.14 -12.39 33.23
N SER A 94 -31.25 -13.07 33.52
CA SER A 94 -31.90 -13.17 34.84
C SER A 94 -31.06 -14.02 35.82
N ALA A 95 -29.82 -13.63 36.10
CA ALA A 95 -29.08 -14.15 37.24
C ALA A 95 -29.51 -13.36 38.48
N ALA A 96 -29.89 -14.07 39.54
CA ALA A 96 -30.26 -13.47 40.82
C ALA A 96 -29.11 -12.55 41.29
N TRP A 97 -29.39 -11.25 41.30
CA TRP A 97 -28.48 -10.21 41.72
C TRP A 97 -28.05 -10.44 43.17
N ASN A 98 -26.75 -10.56 43.39
CA ASN A 98 -26.21 -10.35 44.73
C ASN A 98 -26.27 -8.83 44.98
N TRP A 99 -26.96 -8.41 46.04
CA TRP A 99 -27.24 -7.00 46.36
C TRP A 99 -26.02 -6.19 46.83
N ASP A 100 -24.88 -6.32 46.16
CA ASP A 100 -23.83 -5.30 46.29
C ASP A 100 -24.28 -4.11 45.45
N VAL A 101 -25.21 -3.34 46.02
CA VAL A 101 -25.62 -2.01 45.58
C VAL A 101 -24.34 -1.22 45.35
N LYS A 102 -24.05 -0.88 44.09
CA LYS A 102 -23.02 0.12 43.80
C LYS A 102 -23.32 1.34 44.67
N PRO A 103 -22.34 1.90 45.40
CA PRO A 103 -22.59 3.00 46.31
C PRO A 103 -23.44 4.06 45.63
N LEU A 104 -24.46 4.59 46.33
CA LEU A 104 -25.24 5.73 45.85
C LEU A 104 -24.36 6.89 45.37
N ASP A 105 -23.12 6.96 45.89
CA ASP A 105 -22.09 7.92 45.51
C ASP A 105 -21.72 7.88 44.00
N ASP A 106 -21.75 6.71 43.34
CA ASP A 106 -21.45 6.60 41.90
C ASP A 106 -22.61 7.17 41.05
N LEU A 107 -23.86 6.98 41.50
CA LEU A 107 -25.07 7.50 40.84
C LEU A 107 -25.31 8.99 41.15
N PHE A 108 -24.77 9.48 42.27
CA PHE A 108 -25.02 10.83 42.75
C PHE A 108 -24.56 11.90 41.75
N TRP A 109 -23.49 11.61 41.00
CA TRP A 109 -23.00 12.47 39.94
C TRP A 109 -23.91 12.49 38.70
N GLN A 110 -24.90 11.62 38.58
CA GLN A 110 -25.82 11.51 37.44
C GLN A 110 -27.27 11.85 37.85
N ARG A 111 -27.47 13.06 38.39
CA ARG A 111 -28.79 13.57 38.81
C ARG A 111 -29.48 14.37 37.71
N ILE A 112 -30.78 14.15 37.52
CA ILE A 112 -31.63 14.89 36.58
C ILE A 112 -32.94 15.32 37.25
N SER A 113 -33.44 16.51 36.91
CA SER A 113 -34.71 17.05 37.38
C SER A 113 -35.69 17.18 36.20
N VAL A 114 -36.94 16.77 36.39
CA VAL A 114 -38.00 16.83 35.37
C VAL A 114 -39.10 17.79 35.81
N PHE A 115 -39.41 18.79 34.99
CA PHE A 115 -40.40 19.83 35.25
C PHE A 115 -41.52 19.82 34.20
N THR A 116 -42.76 20.08 34.63
CA THR A 116 -43.98 19.97 33.80
C THR A 116 -44.87 21.23 33.82
N ASP A 117 -44.31 22.42 34.04
CA ASP A 117 -45.10 23.67 34.07
C ASP A 117 -45.83 23.86 32.73
N THR A 118 -47.16 23.88 32.74
CA THR A 118 -47.97 23.73 31.52
C THR A 118 -48.43 25.05 30.91
N ALA A 119 -48.08 26.19 31.51
CA ALA A 119 -48.54 27.51 31.06
C ALA A 119 -47.39 28.45 30.72
N TRP A 120 -47.11 28.56 29.41
CA TRP A 120 -46.14 29.49 28.84
C TRP A 120 -46.82 30.81 28.50
N ILE A 121 -46.17 31.92 28.85
CA ILE A 121 -46.66 33.28 28.54
C ILE A 121 -45.89 33.96 27.41
N LEU A 122 -44.74 33.40 27.05
CA LEU A 122 -43.89 33.88 25.98
C LEU A 122 -43.14 32.68 25.40
N GLU A 123 -43.10 32.57 24.08
CA GLU A 123 -42.28 31.63 23.34
C GLU A 123 -41.75 32.33 22.10
N ASN A 124 -40.45 32.18 21.85
CA ASN A 124 -39.84 32.58 20.60
C ASN A 124 -38.95 31.44 20.09
N LYS A 125 -39.06 31.13 18.81
CA LYS A 125 -38.43 29.99 18.18
C LYS A 125 -37.97 30.34 16.77
N LEU A 126 -36.73 30.01 16.47
CA LEU A 126 -36.16 30.12 15.14
C LEU A 126 -36.46 28.86 14.32
N ASP A 127 -36.43 29.02 13.00
CA ASP A 127 -36.61 27.91 12.05
C ASP A 127 -35.25 27.25 11.78
N VAL A 128 -34.76 26.50 12.76
CA VAL A 128 -33.49 25.76 12.67
C VAL A 128 -33.78 24.27 12.52
N THR A 129 -33.25 23.68 11.45
CA THR A 129 -33.38 22.24 11.17
C THR A 129 -32.37 21.45 12.01
N PRO A 130 -32.80 20.53 12.87
CA PRO A 130 -31.88 19.65 13.60
C PRO A 130 -31.24 18.64 12.64
N LEU A 131 -29.98 18.32 12.89
CA LEU A 131 -29.22 17.31 12.15
C LEU A 131 -28.62 16.30 13.14
N ALA A 132 -28.48 15.07 12.67
CA ALA A 132 -27.82 13.98 13.39
C ALA A 132 -26.34 13.89 12.98
N ALA A 133 -25.50 13.36 13.86
CA ALA A 133 -24.12 13.03 13.54
C ALA A 133 -24.07 11.87 12.55
N ARG A 134 -23.66 12.12 11.30
CA ARG A 134 -23.55 11.10 10.28
C ARG A 134 -22.32 11.33 9.43
N LYS A 135 -21.73 10.25 8.92
CA LYS A 135 -20.93 10.33 7.70
C LYS A 135 -21.87 10.76 6.57
N ASP A 136 -21.65 11.93 5.99
CA ASP A 136 -22.61 12.58 5.09
C ASP A 136 -22.10 12.77 3.66
N THR A 137 -20.96 12.13 3.33
CA THR A 137 -20.35 12.12 2.00
C THR A 137 -19.87 10.72 1.58
N ARG A 138 -19.45 10.58 0.32
CA ARG A 138 -18.81 9.38 -0.24
C ARG A 138 -17.30 9.30 0.02
N LEU A 139 -16.73 10.24 0.78
CA LEU A 139 -15.31 10.22 1.12
C LEU A 139 -14.94 8.94 1.88
N LEU A 140 -13.77 8.37 1.60
CA LEU A 140 -13.34 7.05 2.04
C LEU A 140 -12.91 7.03 3.51
N ASP A 141 -13.51 6.17 4.33
CA ASP A 141 -13.04 5.92 5.70
C ASP A 141 -12.12 4.69 5.79
N VAL A 142 -10.83 4.90 5.54
CA VAL A 142 -9.80 3.85 5.64
C VAL A 142 -9.46 3.47 7.08
N LYS A 143 -9.93 4.22 8.10
CA LYS A 143 -9.55 3.95 9.49
C LYS A 143 -10.23 2.69 10.03
N TRP A 144 -11.33 2.25 9.43
CA TRP A 144 -12.00 1.01 9.77
C TRP A 144 -11.20 -0.26 9.40
N GLY A 145 -10.15 -0.15 8.58
CA GLY A 145 -9.29 -1.29 8.23
C GLY A 145 -10.09 -2.46 7.64
N GLU A 146 -9.88 -3.66 8.17
CA GLU A 146 -10.65 -4.88 7.83
C GLU A 146 -12.19 -4.74 7.91
N MET A 147 -12.71 -3.76 8.66
CA MET A 147 -14.15 -3.51 8.79
C MET A 147 -14.71 -2.53 7.76
N ALA A 148 -13.88 -1.94 6.90
CA ALA A 148 -14.26 -0.86 5.96
C ALA A 148 -15.48 -1.22 5.10
N VAL A 149 -15.49 -2.42 4.49
CA VAL A 149 -16.60 -2.89 3.65
C VAL A 149 -17.88 -3.08 4.45
N ALA A 150 -17.79 -3.72 5.62
CA ALA A 150 -18.94 -3.96 6.50
C ALA A 150 -19.53 -2.65 7.05
N ARG A 151 -18.68 -1.62 7.18
CA ARG A 151 -19.06 -0.29 7.65
C ARG A 151 -19.45 0.68 6.53
N GLU A 152 -19.50 0.22 5.27
CA GLU A 152 -19.83 1.06 4.12
C GLU A 152 -18.93 2.32 3.99
N TRP A 153 -17.62 2.16 4.16
CA TRP A 153 -16.58 3.21 4.15
C TRP A 153 -16.68 4.29 3.05
N ASP A 154 -17.26 3.98 1.90
CA ASP A 154 -17.39 4.84 0.72
C ASP A 154 -18.80 5.39 0.50
N LYS A 155 -19.71 5.23 1.47
CA LYS A 155 -21.10 5.70 1.38
C LYS A 155 -21.46 6.71 2.48
N PRO A 156 -22.42 7.61 2.22
CA PRO A 156 -23.07 8.38 3.27
C PRO A 156 -23.99 7.49 4.13
N HIS A 157 -23.97 7.68 5.44
CA HIS A 157 -24.83 6.98 6.41
C HIS A 157 -26.18 7.70 6.64
N LEU A 158 -26.62 8.47 5.65
CA LEU A 158 -27.86 9.25 5.72
C LEU A 158 -29.08 8.33 5.77
N GLY A 159 -29.96 8.53 6.75
CA GLY A 159 -31.21 7.77 6.90
C GLY A 159 -31.11 6.50 7.76
N HIS A 160 -29.93 6.17 8.27
CA HIS A 160 -29.73 5.12 9.26
C HIS A 160 -29.77 5.68 10.70
N GLY A 161 -30.09 4.81 11.67
CA GLY A 161 -29.82 5.09 13.08
C GLY A 161 -28.30 5.18 13.33
N HIS A 162 -27.90 5.61 14.53
CA HIS A 162 -26.50 5.71 14.93
C HIS A 162 -25.73 4.43 14.54
N TYR A 163 -24.72 4.57 13.68
CA TYR A 163 -24.12 3.42 13.01
C TYR A 163 -22.83 2.95 13.69
N ASP A 164 -22.03 3.87 14.23
CA ASP A 164 -20.69 3.56 14.71
C ASP A 164 -20.10 4.56 15.73
N GLU A 165 -18.93 4.20 16.26
CA GLU A 165 -18.13 4.97 17.21
C GLU A 165 -17.59 6.30 16.67
N GLU A 166 -17.57 6.48 15.35
CA GLU A 166 -17.07 7.68 14.68
C GLU A 166 -18.14 8.78 14.73
N GLU A 167 -19.40 8.41 14.49
CA GLU A 167 -20.57 9.28 14.60
C GLU A 167 -20.79 9.82 16.02
N SER A 168 -20.45 9.02 17.03
CA SER A 168 -20.50 9.40 18.46
C SER A 168 -19.67 10.63 18.85
N TYR A 169 -18.75 11.10 18.01
CA TYR A 169 -17.83 12.20 18.32
C TYR A 169 -17.94 13.41 17.38
N ARG A 170 -19.06 13.55 16.65
CA ARG A 170 -19.27 14.63 15.67
C ARG A 170 -20.06 15.84 16.18
N CYS A 171 -20.43 15.90 17.45
CA CYS A 171 -21.34 16.94 17.97
C CYS A 171 -20.95 18.38 17.59
N TRP A 172 -19.65 18.68 17.61
CA TRP A 172 -19.10 19.97 17.24
C TRP A 172 -19.26 20.27 15.73
N ALA A 173 -19.09 19.27 14.88
CA ALA A 173 -19.29 19.38 13.44
C ALA A 173 -20.79 19.52 13.11
N VAL A 174 -21.66 18.76 13.78
CA VAL A 174 -23.12 18.86 13.64
C VAL A 174 -23.60 20.26 13.99
N GLY A 175 -23.20 20.80 15.15
CA GLY A 175 -23.59 22.16 15.54
C GLY A 175 -23.14 23.21 14.52
N ALA A 176 -21.91 23.11 14.01
CA ALA A 176 -21.39 24.04 13.02
C ALA A 176 -22.12 23.91 11.67
N GLN A 177 -22.46 22.69 11.25
CA GLN A 177 -23.26 22.42 10.05
C GLN A 177 -24.66 23.00 10.18
N VAL A 178 -25.35 22.78 11.30
CA VAL A 178 -26.68 23.34 11.55
C VAL A 178 -26.67 24.87 11.44
N LEU A 179 -25.66 25.53 12.02
CA LEU A 179 -25.51 26.99 11.88
C LEU A 179 -25.22 27.42 10.44
N ASN A 180 -24.38 26.70 9.72
CA ASN A 180 -24.10 26.98 8.31
C ASN A 180 -25.38 26.93 7.46
N HIS A 181 -26.16 25.86 7.62
CA HIS A 181 -27.39 25.65 6.85
C HIS A 181 -28.45 26.70 7.22
N TYR A 182 -28.55 27.09 8.49
CA TYR A 182 -29.42 28.19 8.91
C TYR A 182 -29.12 29.51 8.18
N TYR A 183 -27.83 29.79 7.95
CA TYR A 183 -27.39 30.97 7.19
C TYR A 183 -27.31 30.73 5.67
N GLY A 184 -27.91 29.65 5.16
CA GLY A 184 -28.08 29.38 3.72
C GLY A 184 -26.90 28.65 3.07
N GLY A 185 -26.00 28.06 3.85
CA GLY A 185 -24.93 27.20 3.36
C GLY A 185 -25.36 25.74 3.18
N ASN A 186 -24.45 24.90 2.70
CA ASN A 186 -24.68 23.47 2.46
C ASN A 186 -23.47 22.60 2.80
N ILE A 187 -22.60 23.05 3.73
CA ILE A 187 -21.40 22.30 4.11
C ILE A 187 -21.75 20.93 4.71
N THR A 188 -20.86 19.96 4.53
CA THR A 188 -20.98 18.60 5.09
C THR A 188 -20.21 18.47 6.42
N GLN A 189 -20.56 17.48 7.24
CA GLN A 189 -19.85 17.15 8.47
C GLN A 189 -18.46 16.62 8.16
N ASP A 190 -18.33 15.79 7.13
CA ASP A 190 -17.05 15.21 6.70
C ASP A 190 -16.06 16.30 6.27
N GLU A 191 -16.51 17.34 5.56
CA GLU A 191 -15.72 18.53 5.26
C GLU A 191 -15.18 19.25 6.49
N ILE A 192 -16.08 19.46 7.46
CA ILE A 192 -15.73 20.11 8.72
C ILE A 192 -14.66 19.30 9.45
N LYS A 193 -14.83 17.98 9.54
CA LYS A 193 -13.85 17.09 10.17
C LYS A 193 -12.51 17.11 9.44
N LEU A 194 -12.51 16.97 8.13
CA LEU A 194 -11.33 17.05 7.27
C LEU A 194 -10.55 18.35 7.48
N LYS A 195 -11.23 19.48 7.59
CA LYS A 195 -10.57 20.77 7.80
C LYS A 195 -9.88 20.85 9.16
N PHE A 196 -10.50 20.29 10.19
CA PHE A 196 -10.05 20.44 11.57
C PHE A 196 -9.20 19.27 12.07
N LYS A 197 -8.87 18.29 11.22
CA LYS A 197 -8.06 17.10 11.55
C LYS A 197 -6.69 17.35 12.20
N GLY A 198 -6.09 18.54 12.02
CA GLY A 198 -4.75 18.89 12.50
C GLY A 198 -4.67 19.68 13.81
N TYR A 199 -5.78 19.93 14.52
CA TYR A 199 -5.77 20.78 15.74
C TYR A 199 -5.40 20.00 17.02
N PRO A 200 -4.66 20.61 17.99
CA PRO A 200 -4.26 19.99 19.26
C PRO A 200 -5.43 19.35 20.02
N GLY A 201 -5.25 18.09 20.46
CA GLY A 201 -6.33 17.18 20.91
C GLY A 201 -6.58 16.03 19.92
N LEU A 202 -6.30 16.28 18.63
CA LEU A 202 -6.26 15.31 17.53
C LEU A 202 -4.80 14.90 17.18
N ALA A 203 -3.84 15.37 17.99
CA ALA A 203 -2.40 15.40 17.72
C ALA A 203 -1.66 14.08 17.95
N VAL A 204 -2.18 12.96 17.42
CA VAL A 204 -1.35 11.76 17.23
C VAL A 204 -0.70 11.75 15.83
N PHE A 205 -1.15 12.60 14.91
CA PHE A 205 -0.66 12.59 13.54
C PHE A 205 -0.18 13.99 13.11
N SER A 206 1.14 14.13 13.01
CA SER A 206 1.88 15.30 12.48
C SER A 206 1.59 15.53 10.99
N ASP A 207 2.18 16.56 10.36
CA ASP A 207 2.13 16.84 8.89
C ASP A 207 2.56 15.67 7.96
N SER A 208 2.79 14.48 8.50
CA SER A 208 2.98 13.23 7.76
C SER A 208 1.82 12.90 6.81
N VAL A 209 2.14 12.27 5.68
CA VAL A 209 1.18 11.72 4.71
C VAL A 209 0.13 10.84 5.40
N LYS A 210 0.53 10.03 6.39
CA LYS A 210 -0.37 9.18 7.19
C LYS A 210 -1.50 9.97 7.87
N ALA A 211 -1.24 11.20 8.33
CA ALA A 211 -2.25 12.05 8.93
C ALA A 211 -3.28 12.58 7.93
N LYS A 212 -2.85 12.85 6.70
CA LYS A 212 -3.75 13.33 5.65
C LYS A 212 -4.78 12.27 5.29
N ILE A 213 -4.32 11.01 5.19
CA ILE A 213 -5.12 9.85 4.82
C ILE A 213 -6.05 9.41 5.97
N LEU A 214 -5.54 9.26 7.20
CA LEU A 214 -6.33 8.77 8.34
C LEU A 214 -7.17 9.86 9.04
N GLY A 215 -6.79 11.14 8.90
CA GLY A 215 -7.36 12.23 9.69
C GLY A 215 -8.77 12.65 9.31
N ALA A 216 -9.35 12.12 8.23
CA ALA A 216 -10.70 12.44 7.79
C ALA A 216 -11.77 11.97 8.78
N PHE A 217 -11.56 10.80 9.37
CA PHE A 217 -12.58 10.08 10.16
C PHE A 217 -11.98 9.53 11.46
N LEU A 218 -11.51 10.41 12.33
CA LEU A 218 -10.95 9.98 13.61
C LEU A 218 -12.05 9.50 14.56
N HIS A 219 -11.90 8.28 15.08
CA HIS A 219 -12.81 7.64 16.04
C HIS A 219 -12.56 8.03 17.51
N TYR A 220 -13.57 7.80 18.37
CA TYR A 220 -13.48 7.99 19.82
C TYR A 220 -13.03 9.39 20.23
N TYR A 221 -12.32 9.54 21.35
CA TYR A 221 -11.82 10.83 21.85
C TYR A 221 -10.91 11.54 20.84
N GLN A 222 -10.33 10.83 19.87
CA GLN A 222 -9.57 11.42 18.76
C GLN A 222 -10.46 12.09 17.71
N GLY A 223 -11.78 11.96 17.77
CA GLY A 223 -12.73 12.65 16.89
C GLY A 223 -13.29 13.95 17.48
N GLY A 224 -13.01 14.24 18.75
CA GLY A 224 -13.51 15.42 19.45
C GLY A 224 -12.69 16.69 19.16
N LEU A 225 -13.34 17.85 19.24
CA LEU A 225 -12.67 19.15 19.11
C LEU A 225 -12.70 19.90 20.45
N ASP A 226 -11.54 20.42 20.85
CA ASP A 226 -11.44 21.24 22.07
C ASP A 226 -12.19 22.58 21.91
N THR A 227 -12.84 23.01 22.98
CA THR A 227 -13.61 24.26 23.05
C THR A 227 -12.81 25.49 22.61
N ILE A 228 -11.48 25.52 22.78
CA ILE A 228 -10.63 26.65 22.36
C ILE A 228 -10.69 26.89 20.84
N TYR A 229 -11.06 25.88 20.06
CA TYR A 229 -11.13 25.96 18.59
C TYR A 229 -12.51 26.29 18.05
N PHE A 230 -13.56 26.33 18.87
CA PHE A 230 -14.93 26.60 18.40
C PHE A 230 -15.06 27.93 17.66
N SER A 231 -14.35 28.97 18.08
CA SER A 231 -14.37 30.25 17.35
C SER A 231 -13.75 30.13 15.96
N SER A 232 -12.62 29.41 15.85
CA SER A 232 -11.96 29.16 14.56
C SER A 232 -12.80 28.29 13.64
N LEU A 233 -13.48 27.28 14.20
CA LEU A 233 -14.45 26.45 13.52
C LEU A 233 -15.57 27.29 12.90
N LEU A 234 -16.25 28.10 13.72
CA LEU A 234 -17.39 28.88 13.25
C LEU A 234 -16.97 29.97 12.27
N LEU A 235 -15.81 30.62 12.44
CA LEU A 235 -15.28 31.56 11.45
C LEU A 235 -14.99 30.88 10.10
N TRP A 236 -14.47 29.66 10.11
CA TRP A 236 -14.23 28.94 8.86
C TRP A 236 -15.53 28.53 8.17
N VAL A 237 -16.47 27.96 8.92
CA VAL A 237 -17.76 27.47 8.40
C VAL A 237 -18.70 28.61 7.97
N LEU A 238 -18.70 29.73 8.70
CA LEU A 238 -19.55 30.89 8.41
C LEU A 238 -18.84 31.97 7.56
N ASN A 239 -17.56 31.73 7.23
CA ASN A 239 -16.70 32.61 6.45
C ASN A 239 -16.38 33.95 7.15
N ASP A 240 -15.59 34.81 6.49
CA ASP A 240 -15.09 36.08 7.05
C ASP A 240 -16.19 37.14 7.30
N TYR A 241 -17.44 36.86 6.91
CA TYR A 241 -18.60 37.75 7.15
C TYR A 241 -19.27 37.52 8.50
N ALA A 242 -18.79 36.55 9.28
CA ALA A 242 -19.31 36.24 10.60
C ALA A 242 -18.66 37.08 11.70
N SER A 243 -19.48 37.64 12.58
CA SER A 243 -19.03 38.25 13.83
C SER A 243 -19.48 37.39 15.00
N LEU A 244 -18.52 36.95 15.81
CA LEU A 244 -18.74 36.02 16.92
C LEU A 244 -18.70 36.74 18.27
N ILE A 245 -19.66 36.44 19.13
CA ILE A 245 -19.65 36.79 20.54
C ILE A 245 -19.61 35.51 21.35
N ARG A 246 -18.45 35.24 21.98
CA ARG A 246 -18.23 34.08 22.84
C ARG A 246 -18.39 34.47 24.31
N LYS A 247 -19.08 33.62 25.08
CA LYS A 247 -19.05 33.64 26.54
C LYS A 247 -18.85 32.24 27.08
N ASP A 248 -17.82 32.06 27.89
CA ASP A 248 -17.52 30.81 28.58
C ASP A 248 -18.22 30.75 29.95
N SER A 249 -19.54 30.96 29.92
CA SER A 249 -20.42 30.76 31.07
C SER A 249 -21.83 30.42 30.61
N LEU A 250 -22.64 29.82 31.49
CA LEU A 250 -24.08 29.63 31.29
C LEU A 250 -24.74 30.90 30.69
N PRO A 251 -25.50 30.80 29.57
CA PRO A 251 -26.21 31.94 29.02
C PRO A 251 -27.20 32.53 30.04
N SER A 252 -27.18 33.85 30.22
CA SER A 252 -28.22 34.51 31.03
C SER A 252 -29.56 34.56 30.28
N GLU A 253 -30.66 34.69 31.01
CA GLU A 253 -31.99 34.90 30.39
C GLU A 253 -32.00 36.11 29.44
N ASN A 254 -31.19 37.13 29.73
CA ASN A 254 -31.04 38.29 28.86
C ASN A 254 -30.23 37.97 27.60
N ASP A 255 -29.18 37.15 27.71
CA ASP A 255 -28.40 36.70 26.55
C ASP A 255 -29.29 35.94 25.57
N VAL A 256 -30.04 34.95 26.07
CA VAL A 256 -30.93 34.13 25.26
C VAL A 256 -31.98 34.99 24.55
N LYS A 257 -32.68 35.87 25.28
CA LYS A 257 -33.65 36.81 24.67
C LYS A 257 -33.00 37.69 23.61
N THR A 258 -31.85 38.31 23.94
CA THR A 258 -31.16 39.23 23.03
C THR A 258 -30.86 38.59 21.69
N TRP A 259 -30.34 37.37 21.69
CA TRP A 259 -29.91 36.70 20.47
C TRP A 259 -31.05 36.01 19.73
N ILE A 260 -31.91 35.27 20.42
CA ILE A 260 -33.03 34.58 19.79
C ILE A 260 -34.04 35.58 19.23
N ASP A 261 -34.34 36.68 19.92
CA ASP A 261 -35.22 37.74 19.39
C ASP A 261 -34.59 38.47 18.19
N ALA A 262 -33.26 38.46 18.07
CA ALA A 262 -32.53 38.99 16.92
C ALA A 262 -32.38 37.99 15.76
N GLY A 263 -32.96 36.79 15.85
CA GLY A 263 -32.83 35.78 14.80
C GLY A 263 -31.49 35.03 14.80
N VAL A 264 -30.77 35.01 15.93
CA VAL A 264 -29.43 34.43 16.05
C VAL A 264 -29.47 33.18 16.93
N PRO A 265 -29.38 31.97 16.36
CA PRO A 265 -29.22 30.75 17.13
C PRO A 265 -27.85 30.72 17.83
N LEU A 266 -27.79 30.05 18.98
CA LEU A 266 -26.57 29.99 19.79
C LEU A 266 -25.91 28.61 19.65
N TYR A 267 -24.62 28.61 19.35
CA TYR A 267 -23.77 27.42 19.47
C TYR A 267 -23.41 27.23 20.94
N VAL A 268 -23.92 26.19 21.59
CA VAL A 268 -23.78 25.98 23.04
C VAL A 268 -23.08 24.66 23.33
N TRP A 269 -22.44 24.54 24.49
CA TRP A 269 -21.78 23.30 24.89
C TRP A 269 -21.91 23.02 26.39
N THR A 270 -21.74 21.74 26.72
CA THR A 270 -21.44 21.22 28.06
C THR A 270 -19.99 20.72 28.06
N GLU A 271 -19.51 20.13 29.16
CA GLU A 271 -18.18 19.50 29.25
C GLU A 271 -17.88 18.54 28.08
N ARG A 272 -18.91 17.84 27.56
CA ARG A 272 -18.73 16.68 26.67
C ARG A 272 -19.52 16.72 25.37
N HIS A 273 -20.36 17.74 25.18
CA HIS A 273 -21.30 17.79 24.07
C HIS A 273 -21.59 19.19 23.56
N VAL A 274 -21.84 19.31 22.26
CA VAL A 274 -22.20 20.55 21.57
C VAL A 274 -23.63 20.43 21.03
N MET A 275 -24.40 21.50 21.19
CA MET A 275 -25.80 21.60 20.74
C MET A 275 -26.06 22.98 20.13
N ILE A 276 -27.21 23.14 19.49
CA ILE A 276 -27.73 24.45 19.08
C ILE A 276 -28.91 24.83 19.96
N LEU A 277 -28.90 26.05 20.48
CA LEU A 277 -30.04 26.66 21.16
C LEU A 277 -30.75 27.59 20.17
N ASP A 278 -31.98 27.24 19.80
CA ASP A 278 -32.75 27.93 18.76
C ASP A 278 -34.06 28.55 19.25
N ALA A 279 -34.47 28.27 20.49
CA ALA A 279 -35.72 28.79 21.03
C ALA A 279 -35.66 28.95 22.55
N TYR A 280 -36.55 29.80 23.07
CA TYR A 280 -36.85 29.87 24.49
C TYR A 280 -38.36 30.03 24.73
N ARG A 281 -38.79 29.60 25.92
CA ARG A 281 -40.14 29.84 26.45
C ARG A 281 -40.06 30.24 27.91
N VAL A 282 -40.99 31.07 28.37
CA VAL A 282 -41.07 31.53 29.76
C VAL A 282 -42.42 31.12 30.33
N SER A 283 -42.40 30.41 31.46
CA SER A 283 -43.61 30.00 32.14
C SER A 283 -44.23 31.12 32.97
N LEU A 284 -45.48 30.91 33.44
CA LEU A 284 -46.14 31.80 34.39
C LEU A 284 -45.32 32.05 35.67
N SER A 285 -44.51 31.08 36.10
CA SER A 285 -43.64 31.21 37.28
C SER A 285 -42.36 32.02 37.02
N GLY A 286 -42.15 32.49 35.78
CA GLY A 286 -40.96 33.21 35.37
C GLY A 286 -39.75 32.31 35.10
N ARG A 287 -39.94 30.99 35.08
CA ARG A 287 -38.89 30.04 34.69
C ARG A 287 -38.68 30.11 33.17
N MET A 288 -37.43 30.19 32.74
CA MET A 288 -37.05 30.10 31.33
C MET A 288 -36.60 28.69 30.98
N ASP A 289 -37.21 28.15 29.93
CA ASP A 289 -36.82 26.90 29.30
C ASP A 289 -36.29 27.21 27.89
N VAL A 290 -35.29 26.46 27.45
CA VAL A 290 -34.59 26.65 26.17
C VAL A 290 -34.62 25.37 25.37
N ARG A 291 -34.76 25.49 24.05
CA ARG A 291 -34.78 24.35 23.14
C ARG A 291 -33.39 24.08 22.64
N LEU A 292 -32.92 22.84 22.80
CA LEU A 292 -31.61 22.36 22.37
C LEU A 292 -31.78 21.32 21.27
N LEU A 293 -30.99 21.47 20.21
CA LEU A 293 -30.96 20.57 19.06
C LEU A 293 -29.74 19.64 19.14
N ASN A 294 -29.92 18.42 18.62
CA ASN A 294 -28.92 17.36 18.60
C ASN A 294 -28.43 16.99 20.00
N THR A 295 -29.33 16.71 20.95
CA THR A 295 -28.94 16.43 22.34
C THR A 295 -28.29 15.05 22.54
N ASP A 296 -28.25 14.19 21.54
CA ASP A 296 -27.79 12.79 21.65
C ASP A 296 -26.91 12.33 20.48
N ASN A 297 -26.46 13.27 19.62
CA ASN A 297 -25.83 12.96 18.32
C ASN A 297 -26.74 12.29 17.28
N ASP A 298 -28.04 12.14 17.54
CA ASP A 298 -29.01 11.62 16.58
C ASP A 298 -30.07 12.66 16.18
N GLY A 299 -29.79 13.94 16.40
CA GLY A 299 -30.68 15.02 16.02
C GLY A 299 -31.87 15.20 16.97
N THR A 300 -31.88 14.54 18.12
CA THR A 300 -32.95 14.70 19.12
C THR A 300 -33.06 16.14 19.59
N VAL A 301 -34.29 16.59 19.82
CA VAL A 301 -34.63 17.94 20.30
C VAL A 301 -35.19 17.84 21.70
N GLU A 302 -34.68 18.66 22.62
CA GLU A 302 -35.12 18.67 24.01
C GLU A 302 -35.32 20.09 24.53
N TRP A 303 -36.29 20.29 25.41
CA TRP A 303 -36.42 21.51 26.18
C TRP A 303 -35.76 21.35 27.55
N ARG A 304 -34.81 22.23 27.88
CA ARG A 304 -34.14 22.27 29.19
C ARG A 304 -34.47 23.55 29.94
N VAL A 305 -34.57 23.45 31.26
CA VAL A 305 -34.61 24.61 32.15
C VAL A 305 -33.24 25.29 32.10
N LEU A 306 -33.19 26.58 31.72
CA LEU A 306 -31.92 27.27 31.45
C LEU A 306 -30.97 27.23 32.64
N LYS A 307 -31.44 27.55 33.84
CA LYS A 307 -30.62 27.63 35.08
C LYS A 307 -30.00 26.30 35.49
N SER A 308 -30.56 25.20 35.03
CA SER A 308 -30.12 23.85 35.33
C SER A 308 -29.85 23.10 34.01
N SER A 309 -29.41 23.77 32.95
CA SER A 309 -29.18 23.13 31.65
C SER A 309 -27.78 22.48 31.53
N ALA A 310 -26.93 22.70 32.54
CA ALA A 310 -25.52 22.31 32.57
C ALA A 310 -24.66 22.87 31.42
N LEU A 311 -25.15 23.91 30.72
CA LEU A 311 -24.38 24.60 29.68
C LEU A 311 -23.24 25.40 30.31
N GLU A 312 -22.05 25.28 29.72
CA GLU A 312 -20.82 25.91 30.19
C GLU A 312 -20.45 27.16 29.39
N GLY A 313 -21.00 27.32 28.20
CA GLY A 313 -20.79 28.50 27.38
C GLY A 313 -21.59 28.53 26.10
N PHE A 314 -21.46 29.63 25.37
CA PHE A 314 -22.06 29.81 24.06
C PHE A 314 -21.25 30.72 23.14
N ILE A 315 -21.50 30.57 21.84
CA ILE A 315 -21.12 31.53 20.80
C ILE A 315 -22.39 31.96 20.07
N ALA A 316 -22.65 33.26 20.05
CA ALA A 316 -23.60 33.88 19.14
C ALA A 316 -22.85 34.32 17.88
N ALA A 317 -23.28 33.84 16.72
CA ALA A 317 -22.67 34.16 15.44
C ALA A 317 -23.65 34.98 14.60
N THR A 318 -23.31 36.23 14.27
CA THR A 318 -24.08 37.07 13.34
C THR A 318 -23.39 37.06 11.98
N VAL A 319 -24.13 36.83 10.90
CA VAL A 319 -23.57 36.72 9.55
C VAL A 319 -24.19 37.77 8.64
N ASN A 320 -23.35 38.62 8.03
CA ASN A 320 -23.78 39.67 7.11
C ASN A 320 -23.21 39.43 5.70
N GLY A 321 -23.41 38.23 5.16
CA GLY A 321 -22.87 37.82 3.86
C GLY A 321 -23.08 36.33 3.58
N PRO A 322 -22.52 35.82 2.47
CA PRO A 322 -22.57 34.39 2.16
C PRO A 322 -21.69 33.59 3.12
N VAL A 323 -22.20 32.44 3.57
CA VAL A 323 -21.43 31.45 4.33
C VAL A 323 -20.67 30.49 3.41
N ARG A 324 -19.83 29.62 3.98
CA ARG A 324 -19.11 28.60 3.21
C ARG A 324 -20.09 27.61 2.60
N MET A 325 -19.90 27.33 1.31
CA MET A 325 -20.56 26.24 0.60
C MET A 325 -19.64 25.01 0.56
N THR A 326 -20.23 23.84 0.35
CA THR A 326 -19.52 22.58 0.13
C THR A 326 -18.55 22.68 -1.05
N ASP A 327 -17.39 22.04 -0.93
CA ASP A 327 -16.46 21.84 -2.04
C ASP A 327 -17.08 20.88 -3.06
N ALA A 328 -17.15 21.29 -4.33
CA ALA A 328 -17.76 20.48 -5.39
C ALA A 328 -17.03 19.14 -5.59
N ARG A 329 -15.71 19.09 -5.34
CA ARG A 329 -14.87 17.90 -5.48
C ARG A 329 -15.25 16.76 -4.53
N ILE A 330 -16.00 17.05 -3.47
CA ILE A 330 -16.47 16.04 -2.51
C ILE A 330 -17.69 15.27 -3.02
N HIS A 331 -18.34 15.79 -4.07
CA HIS A 331 -19.51 15.19 -4.71
C HIS A 331 -19.23 14.83 -6.18
N THR A 332 -17.98 14.95 -6.62
CA THR A 332 -17.55 14.67 -8.00
C THR A 332 -16.59 13.48 -7.97
N ASP A 333 -16.74 12.63 -8.98
CA ASP A 333 -16.04 11.37 -9.22
C ASP A 333 -15.71 11.43 -10.72
N GLY A 334 -14.54 11.99 -11.04
CA GLY A 334 -14.25 12.54 -12.36
C GLY A 334 -14.00 11.48 -13.44
N ASP A 335 -13.58 10.29 -13.05
CA ASP A 335 -13.33 9.13 -13.91
C ASP A 335 -14.23 7.92 -13.62
N ASP A 336 -15.19 8.06 -12.70
CA ASP A 336 -16.19 7.06 -12.34
C ASP A 336 -15.58 5.76 -11.72
N ASP A 337 -14.40 5.84 -11.08
CA ASP A 337 -13.78 4.72 -10.34
C ASP A 337 -14.45 4.49 -8.96
N GLY A 338 -15.23 5.46 -8.49
CA GLY A 338 -15.95 5.40 -7.23
C GLY A 338 -15.29 6.13 -6.06
N MET A 339 -14.12 6.74 -6.24
CA MET A 339 -13.43 7.66 -5.33
C MET A 339 -13.85 9.10 -5.65
N MET A 340 -13.92 9.98 -4.65
CA MET A 340 -14.25 11.38 -4.91
C MET A 340 -12.99 12.16 -5.29
N ASP A 341 -13.07 13.10 -6.24
CA ASP A 341 -11.95 13.97 -6.67
C ASP A 341 -11.21 14.60 -5.48
N TYR A 342 -11.94 14.91 -4.40
CA TYR A 342 -11.33 15.47 -3.20
C TYR A 342 -10.39 14.49 -2.50
N ASP A 343 -10.76 13.21 -2.39
CA ASP A 343 -9.92 12.18 -1.78
C ASP A 343 -8.67 11.95 -2.61
N GLU A 344 -8.83 11.84 -3.91
CA GLU A 344 -7.73 11.69 -4.87
C GLU A 344 -6.73 12.84 -4.74
N ILE A 345 -7.20 14.09 -4.79
CA ILE A 345 -6.30 15.25 -4.78
C ILE A 345 -5.69 15.52 -3.40
N GLU A 346 -6.48 15.41 -2.33
CA GLU A 346 -6.08 15.92 -1.00
C GLU A 346 -5.52 14.83 -0.07
N ARG A 347 -5.74 13.54 -0.38
CA ARG A 347 -5.34 12.42 0.49
C ARG A 347 -4.44 11.40 -0.20
N PHE A 348 -4.81 10.90 -1.38
CA PHE A 348 -4.13 9.76 -2.02
C PHE A 348 -3.08 10.21 -3.05
N GLY A 349 -3.29 11.35 -3.70
CA GLY A 349 -2.38 11.91 -4.71
C GLY A 349 -2.60 11.33 -6.12
N THR A 350 -3.70 10.61 -6.33
CA THR A 350 -4.13 10.04 -7.61
C THR A 350 -4.70 11.10 -8.54
N ASN A 351 -4.98 10.70 -9.79
CA ASN A 351 -5.43 11.59 -10.85
C ASN A 351 -6.95 11.48 -11.08
N PRO A 352 -7.75 12.51 -10.75
CA PRO A 352 -9.23 12.49 -10.80
C PRO A 352 -9.85 12.45 -12.21
N GLY A 353 -9.05 12.15 -13.23
CA GLY A 353 -9.52 11.93 -14.59
C GLY A 353 -8.93 10.66 -15.19
N ASN A 354 -8.43 9.75 -14.34
CA ASN A 354 -7.82 8.51 -14.72
C ASN A 354 -7.95 7.48 -13.57
N SER A 355 -8.90 6.55 -13.73
CA SER A 355 -9.28 5.57 -12.72
C SER A 355 -8.16 4.61 -12.26
N ASP A 356 -7.01 4.62 -12.93
CA ASP A 356 -5.85 3.73 -12.75
C ASP A 356 -4.60 4.60 -12.94
N SER A 357 -4.16 5.25 -11.87
CA SER A 357 -3.24 6.39 -11.88
C SER A 357 -1.82 6.03 -12.32
N ASP A 358 -1.37 4.82 -12.05
CA ASP A 358 -0.04 4.31 -12.44
C ASP A 358 -0.06 3.46 -13.73
N GLY A 359 -1.24 3.01 -14.17
CA GLY A 359 -1.48 2.30 -15.41
C GLY A 359 -1.14 0.81 -15.34
N ASP A 360 -1.20 0.21 -14.16
CA ASP A 360 -0.88 -1.20 -13.91
C ASP A 360 -2.07 -2.15 -14.23
N GLY A 361 -3.28 -1.59 -14.23
CA GLY A 361 -4.52 -2.24 -14.58
C GLY A 361 -5.51 -2.43 -13.42
N ILE A 362 -5.21 -2.07 -12.18
CA ILE A 362 -6.17 -2.02 -11.07
C ILE A 362 -6.68 -0.57 -10.95
N ASP A 363 -7.91 -0.37 -10.48
CA ASP A 363 -8.39 0.99 -10.22
C ASP A 363 -7.94 1.50 -8.84
N ASP A 364 -7.70 2.81 -8.75
CA ASP A 364 -7.11 3.47 -7.59
C ASP A 364 -7.89 3.12 -6.32
N LYS A 365 -9.22 3.19 -6.36
CA LYS A 365 -10.08 2.83 -5.23
C LYS A 365 -9.93 1.37 -4.80
N THR A 366 -9.85 0.44 -5.74
CA THR A 366 -9.69 -0.99 -5.45
C THR A 366 -8.37 -1.25 -4.76
N GLU A 367 -7.30 -0.57 -5.17
CA GLU A 367 -6.02 -0.64 -4.48
C GLU A 367 -6.07 -0.02 -3.09
N VAL A 368 -6.73 1.13 -2.94
CA VAL A 368 -6.99 1.72 -1.62
C VAL A 368 -7.71 0.75 -0.70
N LEU A 369 -8.73 0.06 -1.22
CA LEU A 369 -9.46 -0.97 -0.47
C LEU A 369 -8.56 -2.17 -0.14
N SER A 370 -7.78 -2.64 -1.11
CA SER A 370 -6.90 -3.81 -1.07
C SER A 370 -5.96 -3.81 0.13
N TYR A 371 -5.22 -2.72 0.36
CA TYR A 371 -4.38 -2.60 1.57
C TYR A 371 -5.19 -2.25 2.81
N THR A 372 -6.28 -1.47 2.69
CA THR A 372 -7.08 -1.04 3.85
C THR A 372 -7.62 -2.25 4.61
N ILE A 373 -8.14 -3.26 3.90
CA ILE A 373 -8.72 -4.44 4.56
C ILE A 373 -7.67 -5.46 5.04
N ARG A 374 -6.44 -5.43 4.49
CA ARG A 374 -5.31 -6.27 4.93
C ARG A 374 -4.67 -5.73 6.19
N ASP A 375 -4.69 -4.41 6.35
CA ASP A 375 -4.25 -3.75 7.55
C ASP A 375 -5.20 -4.10 8.72
N THR A 376 -4.79 -5.07 9.54
CA THR A 376 -5.58 -5.52 10.69
C THR A 376 -5.64 -4.46 11.79
N LEU A 377 -6.79 -4.38 12.45
CA LEU A 377 -6.93 -3.55 13.64
C LEU A 377 -6.08 -4.16 14.77
N PRO A 378 -5.16 -3.41 15.41
CA PRO A 378 -4.35 -3.94 16.50
C PRO A 378 -5.23 -4.48 17.63
N ASN A 379 -5.07 -5.76 17.95
CA ASN A 379 -5.79 -6.41 19.04
C ASN A 379 -5.01 -6.23 20.36
N ASP A 380 -5.00 -5.04 20.99
CA ASP A 380 -4.57 -4.96 22.40
C ASP A 380 -5.05 -3.76 23.23
N THR A 381 -5.41 -4.12 24.47
CA THR A 381 -5.57 -3.41 25.74
C THR A 381 -6.34 -2.09 25.82
N MET A 382 -7.43 -2.14 26.60
CA MET A 382 -8.12 -1.06 27.31
C MET A 382 -7.38 0.30 27.27
N GLY A 383 -7.77 1.16 26.34
CA GLY A 383 -7.49 2.59 26.45
C GLY A 383 -7.25 3.33 25.15
N LEU A 384 -6.91 2.65 24.05
CA LEU A 384 -6.47 3.33 22.83
C LEU A 384 -6.70 2.48 21.56
N ARG A 385 -7.50 3.00 20.63
CA ARG A 385 -7.29 2.91 19.16
C ARG A 385 -7.78 1.63 18.44
N ARG A 386 -9.08 1.52 18.16
CA ARG A 386 -9.52 0.79 16.95
C ARG A 386 -9.38 1.72 15.75
N GLY A 387 -8.25 1.62 15.07
CA GLY A 387 -7.94 2.29 13.82
C GLY A 387 -6.49 2.05 13.42
N LEU A 388 -6.22 2.05 12.11
CA LEU A 388 -4.89 1.78 11.56
C LEU A 388 -3.83 2.70 12.17
N ASN A 389 -2.74 2.12 12.68
CA ASN A 389 -1.59 2.87 13.22
C ASN A 389 -0.52 3.10 12.17
N GLN A 390 -0.43 2.23 11.15
CA GLN A 390 0.56 2.27 10.08
C GLN A 390 -0.12 1.70 8.83
N LEU A 391 -0.33 2.53 7.80
CA LEU A 391 -0.76 2.11 6.46
C LEU A 391 0.40 1.32 5.84
N THR A 392 0.58 0.06 6.24
CA THR A 392 1.82 -0.67 6.01
C THR A 392 1.84 -1.27 4.61
N PHE A 393 0.72 -1.89 4.22
CA PHE A 393 0.55 -2.45 2.88
C PHE A 393 0.41 -1.39 1.79
N ALA A 394 0.20 -0.14 2.17
CA ALA A 394 0.05 0.94 1.21
C ALA A 394 1.39 1.42 0.63
N ASP A 395 2.54 0.85 1.01
CA ASP A 395 3.92 1.11 0.53
C ASP A 395 4.76 -0.07 1.05
N ILE A 396 4.48 -1.28 0.56
CA ILE A 396 4.97 -2.54 1.18
C ILE A 396 6.47 -2.78 0.90
N ASP A 397 6.99 -2.26 -0.21
CA ASP A 397 8.40 -2.39 -0.60
C ASP A 397 9.28 -1.21 -0.11
N GLU A 398 8.65 -0.20 0.51
CA GLU A 398 9.24 1.02 1.06
C GLU A 398 9.96 1.92 0.02
N ASP A 399 9.51 1.92 -1.24
CA ASP A 399 10.07 2.79 -2.28
C ASP A 399 9.55 4.25 -2.21
N GLY A 400 8.49 4.47 -1.44
CA GLY A 400 7.89 5.78 -1.17
C GLY A 400 6.76 6.16 -2.14
N LEU A 401 6.40 5.30 -3.07
CA LEU A 401 5.12 5.29 -3.75
C LEU A 401 4.10 4.51 -2.91
N ARG A 402 2.83 4.71 -3.22
CA ARG A 402 1.76 3.98 -2.57
C ARG A 402 1.17 3.02 -3.59
N ALA A 403 0.53 1.94 -3.14
CA ALA A 403 -0.07 0.96 -4.04
C ALA A 403 -0.84 1.63 -5.19
N GLU A 404 -1.77 2.55 -4.88
CA GLU A 404 -2.55 3.30 -5.88
C GLU A 404 -1.77 4.28 -6.80
N LEU A 405 -0.44 4.27 -6.71
CA LEU A 405 0.52 5.10 -7.46
C LEU A 405 1.78 4.29 -7.83
N ASP A 406 1.79 2.98 -7.60
CA ASP A 406 2.93 2.10 -7.75
C ASP A 406 2.59 0.88 -8.61
N PHE A 407 3.17 0.87 -9.80
CA PHE A 407 2.90 -0.13 -10.84
C PHE A 407 3.21 -1.59 -10.41
N ASP A 408 3.99 -1.81 -9.35
CA ASP A 408 4.45 -3.11 -8.84
C ASP A 408 4.63 -2.98 -7.32
N SER A 409 3.53 -3.02 -6.56
CA SER A 409 3.43 -2.67 -5.14
C SER A 409 4.46 -3.38 -4.27
N ASP A 410 4.79 -4.63 -4.56
CA ASP A 410 5.72 -5.44 -3.77
C ASP A 410 7.15 -5.54 -4.34
N GLY A 411 7.38 -4.95 -5.51
CA GLY A 411 8.66 -4.97 -6.21
C GLY A 411 9.09 -6.37 -6.68
N GLY A 412 8.14 -7.30 -6.83
CA GLY A 412 8.30 -8.68 -7.27
C GLY A 412 8.64 -8.81 -8.75
N GLY A 413 8.29 -7.80 -9.54
CA GLY A 413 8.60 -7.70 -10.96
C GLY A 413 7.46 -8.13 -11.90
N LYS A 414 6.28 -8.44 -11.38
CA LYS A 414 5.00 -8.35 -12.10
C LYS A 414 4.26 -7.07 -11.70
N ALA A 415 3.39 -6.60 -12.58
CA ALA A 415 2.52 -5.47 -12.24
C ALA A 415 1.33 -5.99 -11.43
N ASP A 416 0.76 -5.20 -10.51
CA ASP A 416 -0.29 -5.69 -9.63
C ASP A 416 -1.50 -6.18 -10.44
N GLY A 417 -1.86 -5.50 -11.53
CA GLY A 417 -2.90 -5.93 -12.46
C GLY A 417 -2.60 -7.21 -13.26
N GLU A 418 -1.34 -7.68 -13.32
CA GLU A 418 -0.99 -9.02 -13.81
C GLU A 418 -1.13 -10.11 -12.74
N GLU A 419 -0.99 -9.72 -11.47
CA GLU A 419 -1.07 -10.59 -10.30
C GLU A 419 -2.52 -10.81 -9.86
N ASP A 420 -3.26 -9.72 -9.66
CA ASP A 420 -4.70 -9.68 -9.44
C ASP A 420 -5.44 -9.70 -10.80
N LYS A 421 -5.56 -10.90 -11.36
CA LYS A 421 -6.16 -11.12 -12.68
C LYS A 421 -7.62 -10.69 -12.76
N ASN A 422 -8.32 -10.72 -11.64
CA ASN A 422 -9.73 -10.39 -11.57
C ASN A 422 -10.00 -8.94 -11.12
N LYS A 423 -8.95 -8.24 -10.65
CA LYS A 423 -8.91 -6.81 -10.34
C LYS A 423 -9.87 -6.44 -9.22
N ASN A 424 -9.95 -7.28 -8.19
CA ASN A 424 -10.80 -7.05 -7.02
C ASN A 424 -10.01 -6.63 -5.76
N GLY A 425 -8.70 -6.48 -5.88
CA GLY A 425 -7.79 -6.15 -4.79
C GLY A 425 -7.53 -7.33 -3.84
N LEU A 426 -7.97 -8.55 -4.16
CA LEU A 426 -7.86 -9.73 -3.30
C LEU A 426 -7.06 -10.82 -3.99
N LYS A 427 -6.22 -11.51 -3.23
CA LYS A 427 -5.58 -12.74 -3.71
C LYS A 427 -6.60 -13.88 -3.80
N ASP A 428 -6.99 -14.28 -5.01
CA ASP A 428 -7.90 -15.40 -5.24
C ASP A 428 -7.29 -16.56 -6.06
N GLY A 429 -7.48 -17.80 -5.56
CA GLY A 429 -7.18 -19.02 -6.32
C GLY A 429 -5.71 -19.17 -6.76
N ASP A 430 -5.46 -19.00 -8.07
CA ASP A 430 -4.14 -19.14 -8.72
C ASP A 430 -3.49 -17.78 -9.05
N GLU A 431 -3.98 -16.68 -8.46
CA GLU A 431 -3.38 -15.34 -8.49
C GLU A 431 -2.11 -15.29 -7.61
N SER A 432 -1.13 -14.48 -8.02
CA SER A 432 -0.05 -14.06 -7.12
C SER A 432 -0.54 -12.89 -6.26
N ASP A 433 0.09 -12.66 -5.11
CA ASP A 433 -0.35 -11.61 -4.19
C ASP A 433 0.44 -10.34 -4.47
N VAL A 434 -0.25 -9.24 -4.78
CA VAL A 434 0.32 -7.90 -5.05
C VAL A 434 1.15 -7.31 -3.87
N TYR A 435 1.27 -8.06 -2.77
CA TYR A 435 2.02 -7.70 -1.57
C TYR A 435 2.98 -8.82 -1.12
N ASP A 436 3.29 -9.82 -1.96
CA ASP A 436 4.25 -10.90 -1.73
C ASP A 436 5.13 -11.21 -2.97
N ALA A 437 6.20 -10.43 -3.11
CA ALA A 437 7.20 -10.56 -4.18
C ALA A 437 7.80 -11.98 -4.32
N GLY A 438 7.64 -12.84 -3.31
CA GLY A 438 8.13 -14.21 -3.31
C GLY A 438 7.31 -15.17 -4.19
N ASP A 439 6.02 -14.94 -4.39
CA ASP A 439 5.17 -15.81 -5.22
C ASP A 439 5.16 -15.41 -6.71
N ASP A 440 5.86 -14.31 -6.99
CA ASP A 440 5.88 -13.63 -8.26
C ASP A 440 6.78 -14.31 -9.32
N LEU A 441 7.69 -15.16 -8.86
CA LEU A 441 8.77 -15.74 -9.66
C LEU A 441 8.66 -17.24 -9.89
N LYS A 442 8.97 -17.64 -11.14
CA LYS A 442 9.37 -19.02 -11.48
C LYS A 442 10.85 -19.07 -11.83
N LEU A 443 11.66 -19.72 -10.99
CA LEU A 443 13.07 -20.01 -11.25
C LEU A 443 13.27 -20.71 -12.61
N VAL A 444 14.12 -20.16 -13.48
CA VAL A 444 14.54 -20.82 -14.73
C VAL A 444 15.84 -21.57 -14.47
N GLU A 445 15.78 -22.91 -14.43
CA GLU A 445 16.99 -23.74 -14.47
C GLU A 445 17.62 -23.69 -15.86
N ILE A 446 18.90 -23.35 -15.90
CA ILE A 446 19.70 -23.27 -17.12
C ILE A 446 20.55 -24.53 -17.16
N ASP A 447 20.29 -25.39 -18.16
CA ASP A 447 21.13 -26.56 -18.46
C ASP A 447 22.58 -26.15 -18.83
N LEU A 448 23.37 -27.04 -19.44
CA LEU A 448 24.72 -26.76 -19.96
C LEU A 448 24.70 -25.82 -21.20
N ASP A 449 24.13 -24.63 -21.03
CA ASP A 449 23.94 -23.57 -22.02
C ASP A 449 23.88 -22.19 -21.32
N VAL A 450 23.63 -21.15 -22.09
CA VAL A 450 23.38 -19.79 -21.61
C VAL A 450 21.85 -19.62 -21.45
N PRO A 451 21.33 -18.73 -20.58
CA PRO A 451 19.89 -18.43 -20.53
C PRO A 451 19.36 -17.74 -21.78
N ASP A 452 18.21 -18.19 -22.31
CA ASP A 452 17.78 -18.02 -23.71
C ASP A 452 17.85 -16.59 -24.28
N SER A 453 17.50 -15.55 -23.52
CA SER A 453 17.57 -14.16 -23.96
C SER A 453 18.98 -13.56 -23.90
N ILE A 454 19.88 -14.13 -23.10
CA ILE A 454 21.20 -13.57 -22.76
C ILE A 454 22.28 -14.01 -23.74
N THR A 455 23.11 -13.04 -24.16
CA THR A 455 24.26 -13.27 -25.04
C THR A 455 25.58 -13.35 -24.28
N LEU A 456 25.76 -12.50 -23.27
CA LEU A 456 26.94 -12.50 -22.39
C LEU A 456 26.47 -12.69 -20.95
N TYR A 457 26.88 -13.77 -20.31
CA TYR A 457 26.50 -14.11 -18.94
C TYR A 457 27.75 -14.35 -18.09
N ALA A 458 27.90 -13.63 -16.99
CA ALA A 458 29.00 -13.84 -16.06
C ALA A 458 28.48 -14.26 -14.68
N LEU A 459 29.05 -15.32 -14.09
CA LEU A 459 28.80 -15.67 -12.68
C LEU A 459 29.50 -14.70 -11.71
N GLY A 460 30.51 -14.00 -12.21
CA GLY A 460 31.28 -12.94 -11.58
C GLY A 460 31.20 -11.69 -12.44
N ARG A 461 32.31 -10.96 -12.59
CA ARG A 461 32.32 -9.65 -13.26
C ARG A 461 32.17 -9.79 -14.78
N LEU A 462 31.41 -8.86 -15.37
CA LEU A 462 31.24 -8.72 -16.81
C LEU A 462 31.81 -7.38 -17.30
N SER A 463 32.77 -7.43 -18.22
CA SER A 463 33.38 -6.24 -18.84
C SER A 463 33.21 -6.26 -20.35
N VAL A 464 32.50 -5.25 -20.87
CA VAL A 464 32.29 -5.02 -22.30
C VAL A 464 33.10 -3.79 -22.68
N ASN A 465 34.33 -3.97 -23.18
CA ASN A 465 35.28 -2.85 -23.33
C ASN A 465 34.94 -1.90 -24.50
N ASP A 466 35.75 -0.86 -24.64
CA ASP A 466 35.51 0.29 -25.50
C ASP A 466 35.18 -0.10 -26.96
N GLY A 467 34.15 0.52 -27.51
CA GLY A 467 33.74 0.34 -28.91
C GLY A 467 33.17 -1.04 -29.27
N VAL A 468 32.92 -1.91 -28.30
CA VAL A 468 32.28 -3.21 -28.54
C VAL A 468 30.84 -3.01 -29.04
N LYS A 469 30.47 -3.76 -30.07
CA LYS A 469 29.11 -3.77 -30.61
C LYS A 469 28.51 -5.16 -30.44
N CYS A 470 27.53 -5.30 -29.57
CA CYS A 470 26.79 -6.55 -29.41
C CYS A 470 25.44 -6.48 -30.13
N ARG A 471 25.20 -7.41 -31.06
CA ARG A 471 23.98 -7.48 -31.88
C ARG A 471 23.22 -8.79 -31.66
N GLN A 472 21.90 -8.68 -31.58
CA GLN A 472 20.94 -9.79 -31.54
C GLN A 472 19.83 -9.45 -32.54
N ASN A 473 19.84 -10.10 -33.71
CA ASN A 473 18.98 -9.76 -34.85
C ASN A 473 19.09 -8.27 -35.26
N SER A 474 17.97 -7.56 -35.33
CA SER A 474 17.91 -6.11 -35.60
C SER A 474 18.15 -5.24 -34.36
N LYS A 475 18.37 -5.83 -33.18
CA LYS A 475 18.54 -5.14 -31.89
C LYS A 475 19.96 -5.35 -31.33
N ASN A 476 20.30 -4.64 -30.25
CA ASN A 476 21.50 -4.94 -29.46
C ASN A 476 21.25 -6.15 -28.54
N CYS A 477 22.31 -6.77 -28.01
CA CYS A 477 22.20 -7.96 -27.15
C CYS A 477 21.82 -7.64 -25.69
N ASP A 478 21.22 -8.63 -25.02
CA ASP A 478 21.10 -8.64 -23.56
C ASP A 478 22.30 -9.32 -22.89
N ILE A 479 22.64 -8.83 -21.70
CA ILE A 479 23.76 -9.29 -20.90
C ILE A 479 23.39 -9.42 -19.42
N ALA A 480 24.05 -10.31 -18.69
CA ALA A 480 23.79 -10.54 -17.27
C ALA A 480 25.06 -10.81 -16.45
N SER A 481 25.05 -10.41 -15.18
CA SER A 481 26.16 -10.60 -14.23
C SER A 481 25.65 -10.94 -12.82
N GLU A 482 26.18 -12.02 -12.24
CA GLU A 482 25.91 -12.42 -10.85
C GLU A 482 26.89 -11.81 -9.83
N SER A 483 27.82 -10.97 -10.27
CA SER A 483 28.76 -10.33 -9.34
C SER A 483 28.02 -9.44 -8.34
N LYS A 484 28.28 -9.67 -7.05
CA LYS A 484 27.76 -8.87 -5.93
C LYS A 484 28.62 -7.64 -5.59
N ASP A 485 29.50 -7.24 -6.51
CA ASP A 485 30.40 -6.10 -6.32
C ASP A 485 29.64 -4.78 -6.46
N SER A 486 29.77 -3.88 -5.47
CA SER A 486 28.99 -2.65 -5.39
C SER A 486 29.40 -1.56 -6.39
N ALA A 487 30.61 -1.63 -6.94
CA ALA A 487 31.13 -0.60 -7.82
C ALA A 487 31.17 -1.03 -9.30
N TYR A 488 31.51 -2.29 -9.60
CA TYR A 488 31.83 -2.72 -10.96
C TYR A 488 31.47 -4.20 -11.26
N ALA A 489 30.25 -4.63 -10.92
CA ALA A 489 29.73 -5.93 -11.33
C ALA A 489 29.59 -6.04 -12.86
N VAL A 490 29.16 -4.94 -13.49
CA VAL A 490 29.14 -4.76 -14.96
C VAL A 490 29.85 -3.47 -15.34
N ASN A 491 30.74 -3.54 -16.33
CA ASN A 491 31.43 -2.37 -16.89
C ASN A 491 31.19 -2.28 -18.40
N ILE A 492 30.57 -1.19 -18.86
CA ILE A 492 30.35 -0.88 -20.26
C ILE A 492 31.32 0.23 -20.70
N GLY A 493 32.20 -0.13 -21.62
CA GLY A 493 33.26 0.68 -22.18
C GLY A 493 32.77 1.88 -22.99
N ARG A 494 33.70 2.79 -23.27
CA ARG A 494 33.44 4.00 -24.05
C ARG A 494 32.85 3.64 -25.41
N SER A 495 31.72 4.24 -25.78
CA SER A 495 31.03 3.99 -27.05
C SER A 495 30.70 2.52 -27.34
N ALA A 496 30.50 1.71 -26.29
CA ALA A 496 30.00 0.34 -26.42
C ALA A 496 28.46 0.31 -26.43
N TYR A 497 27.89 -0.73 -27.08
CA TYR A 497 26.44 -0.84 -27.32
C TYR A 497 25.88 -2.18 -26.84
N VAL A 498 24.87 -2.13 -25.97
CA VAL A 498 24.08 -3.28 -25.50
C VAL A 498 22.58 -2.90 -25.43
N ARG A 499 21.70 -3.88 -25.19
CA ARG A 499 20.26 -3.65 -25.04
C ARG A 499 19.82 -3.65 -23.59
N ARG A 500 19.85 -4.79 -22.91
CA ARG A 500 19.46 -4.92 -21.50
C ARG A 500 20.64 -5.37 -20.66
N ILE A 501 20.69 -4.90 -19.41
CA ILE A 501 21.65 -5.33 -18.39
C ILE A 501 20.88 -5.85 -17.18
N ASP A 502 21.11 -7.10 -16.79
CA ASP A 502 20.61 -7.70 -15.54
C ASP A 502 21.81 -7.94 -14.59
N ALA A 503 21.89 -7.31 -13.42
CA ALA A 503 23.09 -7.35 -12.56
C ALA A 503 22.77 -7.52 -11.06
N LYS A 504 23.49 -8.40 -10.35
CA LYS A 504 23.44 -8.52 -8.86
C LYS A 504 24.27 -7.47 -8.10
N GLY A 505 24.80 -6.47 -8.80
CA GLY A 505 25.76 -5.51 -8.27
C GLY A 505 25.84 -4.23 -9.11
N GLY A 506 26.80 -3.36 -8.78
CA GLY A 506 26.94 -2.03 -9.38
C GLY A 506 27.28 -2.06 -10.88
N VAL A 507 26.77 -1.09 -11.62
CA VAL A 507 26.94 -0.96 -13.07
C VAL A 507 27.67 0.34 -13.38
N LEU A 508 28.74 0.28 -14.18
CA LEU A 508 29.46 1.44 -14.71
C LEU A 508 29.19 1.59 -16.21
N LEU A 509 28.70 2.76 -16.61
CA LEU A 509 28.63 3.19 -18.01
C LEU A 509 29.67 4.28 -18.28
N ARG A 510 30.66 3.98 -19.13
CA ARG A 510 31.70 4.93 -19.53
C ARG A 510 31.22 5.88 -20.63
N ASP A 511 32.05 6.86 -20.99
CA ASP A 511 31.68 7.93 -21.93
C ASP A 511 31.00 7.40 -23.20
N TYR A 512 29.84 7.96 -23.58
CA TYR A 512 29.07 7.56 -24.78
C TYR A 512 28.64 6.07 -24.82
N ALA A 513 28.70 5.33 -23.71
CA ALA A 513 28.12 4.00 -23.63
C ALA A 513 26.60 4.08 -23.85
N THR A 514 26.03 3.14 -24.61
CA THR A 514 24.61 3.13 -24.95
C THR A 514 23.95 1.80 -24.56
N VAL A 515 22.97 1.87 -23.69
CA VAL A 515 22.07 0.78 -23.31
C VAL A 515 20.70 1.07 -23.92
N THR A 516 20.32 0.35 -24.97
CA THR A 516 19.09 0.67 -25.73
C THR A 516 17.78 0.18 -25.07
N GLY A 517 17.86 -0.46 -23.92
CA GLY A 517 16.74 -0.92 -23.11
C GLY A 517 17.00 -0.67 -21.62
N ASN A 518 16.49 -1.57 -20.76
CA ASN A 518 16.47 -1.36 -19.31
C ASN A 518 17.76 -1.87 -18.64
N ILE A 519 18.09 -1.27 -17.50
CA ILE A 519 19.10 -1.75 -16.56
C ILE A 519 18.36 -2.22 -15.30
N ARG A 520 18.51 -3.50 -14.94
CA ARG A 520 17.92 -4.09 -13.74
C ARG A 520 19.05 -4.43 -12.77
N ILE A 521 19.01 -3.83 -11.58
CA ILE A 521 20.00 -4.05 -10.53
C ILE A 521 19.31 -4.73 -9.35
N HIS A 522 19.78 -5.93 -8.99
CA HIS A 522 19.25 -6.73 -7.88
C HIS A 522 20.19 -6.59 -6.67
N SER A 523 19.70 -6.08 -5.53
CA SER A 523 20.52 -5.90 -4.31
C SER A 523 20.05 -6.76 -3.14
N LEU A 524 20.97 -7.03 -2.21
CA LEU A 524 20.60 -7.45 -0.86
C LEU A 524 20.08 -6.23 -0.05
N PRO A 525 19.21 -6.45 0.95
CA PRO A 525 18.85 -5.41 1.91
C PRO A 525 20.09 -4.79 2.54
N LEU A 526 20.08 -3.47 2.74
CA LEU A 526 21.16 -2.67 3.38
C LEU A 526 22.46 -2.48 2.55
N ARG A 527 22.48 -2.80 1.25
CA ARG A 527 23.64 -2.50 0.37
C ARG A 527 23.34 -1.36 -0.61
N ASN A 528 24.06 -0.25 -0.45
CA ASN A 528 24.08 0.83 -1.45
C ASN A 528 24.83 0.35 -2.70
N LEU A 529 24.10 -0.04 -3.75
CA LEU A 529 24.65 -0.31 -5.07
C LEU A 529 24.73 0.98 -5.90
N SER A 530 25.73 1.07 -6.79
CA SER A 530 25.94 2.27 -7.62
C SER A 530 25.67 2.00 -9.10
N LEU A 531 24.83 2.82 -9.72
CA LEU A 531 24.83 3.02 -11.18
C LEU A 531 25.68 4.26 -11.47
N THR A 532 26.91 4.05 -11.93
CA THR A 532 27.85 5.14 -12.21
C THR A 532 27.83 5.50 -13.68
N LEU A 533 27.59 6.77 -14.00
CA LEU A 533 27.51 7.29 -15.37
C LEU A 533 28.64 8.27 -15.66
N GLN A 534 29.32 8.10 -16.79
CA GLN A 534 30.24 9.09 -17.35
C GLN A 534 29.57 9.90 -18.47
N ASN A 535 30.32 10.81 -19.12
CA ASN A 535 29.73 11.84 -19.98
C ASN A 535 28.99 11.24 -21.18
N ASN A 536 27.77 11.71 -21.43
CA ASN A 536 26.92 11.30 -22.55
C ASN A 536 26.60 9.79 -22.61
N ALA A 537 26.71 9.07 -21.49
CA ALA A 537 26.16 7.72 -21.38
C ALA A 537 24.63 7.78 -21.46
N ASN A 538 24.01 6.81 -22.14
CA ASN A 538 22.56 6.79 -22.39
C ASN A 538 21.97 5.41 -22.05
N PHE A 539 20.81 5.40 -21.38
CA PHE A 539 20.01 4.23 -21.08
C PHE A 539 18.51 4.61 -21.06
N SER A 540 17.60 3.63 -21.19
CA SER A 540 16.15 3.92 -21.28
C SER A 540 15.49 4.10 -19.90
N ARG A 541 15.53 3.06 -19.06
CA ARG A 541 15.01 3.06 -17.69
C ARG A 541 15.94 2.21 -16.80
N THR A 542 15.97 2.50 -15.51
CA THR A 542 16.66 1.69 -14.50
C THR A 542 15.68 1.29 -13.42
N SER A 543 15.69 0.04 -12.99
CA SER A 543 15.01 -0.43 -11.79
C SER A 543 16.02 -0.98 -10.79
N PHE A 544 15.76 -0.73 -9.50
CA PHE A 544 16.49 -1.32 -8.39
C PHE A 544 15.53 -2.24 -7.66
N SER A 545 15.83 -3.55 -7.61
CA SER A 545 14.97 -4.52 -6.95
C SER A 545 15.71 -5.11 -5.73
N GLN A 546 15.11 -5.01 -4.54
CA GLN A 546 15.77 -5.34 -3.27
C GLN A 546 15.61 -6.81 -2.86
N LEU A 547 16.01 -7.79 -3.67
CA LEU A 547 16.12 -9.18 -3.18
C LEU A 547 17.09 -10.03 -4.01
N GLU A 548 17.88 -10.88 -3.34
CA GLU A 548 18.61 -11.98 -4.00
C GLU A 548 17.66 -13.05 -4.57
N ALA A 549 16.40 -13.09 -4.11
CA ALA A 549 15.36 -14.01 -4.58
C ALA A 549 14.89 -13.73 -6.02
N LEU A 550 15.06 -12.49 -6.52
CA LEU A 550 14.61 -12.05 -7.84
C LEU A 550 15.57 -12.38 -9.00
N TRP A 551 16.62 -13.17 -8.75
CA TRP A 551 17.53 -13.58 -9.81
C TRP A 551 16.93 -14.74 -10.62
N PRO A 552 16.54 -14.54 -11.90
CA PRO A 552 15.69 -15.48 -12.62
C PRO A 552 16.45 -16.73 -13.12
N TYR A 553 17.76 -16.80 -12.87
CA TYR A 553 18.67 -17.72 -13.52
C TYR A 553 19.37 -18.62 -12.50
N ARG A 554 19.20 -19.94 -12.61
CA ARG A 554 19.99 -20.92 -11.85
C ARG A 554 20.87 -21.71 -12.82
N VAL A 555 22.17 -21.43 -12.84
CA VAL A 555 23.13 -22.14 -13.70
C VAL A 555 23.37 -23.55 -13.16
N ALA A 556 23.21 -24.56 -14.01
CA ALA A 556 23.44 -25.96 -13.65
C ALA A 556 24.89 -26.22 -13.21
N GLU A 557 25.06 -27.14 -12.26
CA GLU A 557 26.36 -27.66 -11.90
C GLU A 557 26.94 -28.49 -13.06
N LEU A 558 28.25 -28.33 -13.31
CA LEU A 558 28.94 -29.14 -14.31
C LEU A 558 29.03 -30.60 -13.84
N PRO A 559 28.69 -31.57 -14.71
CA PRO A 559 28.96 -32.97 -14.41
C PRO A 559 30.46 -33.24 -14.36
N GLU A 560 30.85 -34.40 -13.80
CA GLU A 560 32.25 -34.83 -13.84
C GLU A 560 32.74 -34.99 -15.29
N MET A 561 33.91 -34.43 -15.59
CA MET A 561 34.50 -34.48 -16.92
C MET A 561 34.93 -35.91 -17.27
N GLN A 562 34.58 -36.36 -18.48
CA GLN A 562 35.02 -37.67 -18.95
C GLN A 562 36.52 -37.66 -19.26
N ASN A 563 37.17 -38.81 -19.08
CA ASN A 563 38.61 -38.99 -19.28
C ASN A 563 39.08 -38.52 -20.68
N VAL A 564 39.96 -37.51 -20.74
CA VAL A 564 40.49 -36.92 -22.00
C VAL A 564 41.64 -37.74 -22.63
N GLY A 565 42.00 -38.88 -22.07
CA GLY A 565 43.14 -39.69 -22.49
C GLY A 565 44.50 -39.08 -22.12
N LEU A 566 45.58 -39.73 -22.58
CA LEU A 566 46.96 -39.30 -22.34
C LEU A 566 47.67 -38.79 -23.60
N ALA A 567 47.01 -38.85 -24.77
CA ALA A 567 47.62 -38.57 -26.06
C ALA A 567 47.79 -37.07 -26.31
N THR A 568 48.94 -36.69 -26.88
CA THR A 568 49.18 -35.33 -27.38
C THR A 568 49.17 -35.34 -28.90
N LYS A 569 48.40 -34.44 -29.51
CA LYS A 569 48.31 -34.24 -30.94
C LYS A 569 48.83 -32.86 -31.32
N GLU A 570 49.87 -32.82 -32.14
CA GLU A 570 50.37 -31.59 -32.76
C GLU A 570 50.12 -31.64 -34.27
N ILE A 571 49.77 -30.49 -34.85
CA ILE A 571 49.49 -30.30 -36.28
C ILE A 571 50.39 -29.17 -36.78
N PHE A 572 51.35 -29.51 -37.64
CA PHE A 572 52.37 -28.58 -38.13
C PHE A 572 51.98 -27.90 -39.44
N TYR A 573 52.86 -27.04 -39.95
CA TYR A 573 52.67 -26.33 -41.21
C TYR A 573 52.34 -27.27 -42.37
N ASN A 574 51.30 -26.95 -43.16
CA ASN A 574 50.75 -27.77 -44.25
C ASN A 574 50.19 -29.15 -43.84
N GLU A 575 50.10 -29.45 -42.54
CA GLU A 575 49.40 -30.63 -42.06
C GLU A 575 47.92 -30.32 -41.80
N SER A 576 47.09 -31.35 -41.96
CA SER A 576 45.68 -31.31 -41.60
C SER A 576 45.29 -32.52 -40.76
N TYR A 577 44.47 -32.31 -39.74
CA TYR A 577 43.91 -33.40 -38.93
C TYR A 577 42.41 -33.21 -38.75
N THR A 578 41.67 -34.31 -38.80
CA THR A 578 40.22 -34.31 -38.58
C THR A 578 39.91 -34.83 -37.19
N LEU A 579 39.38 -33.96 -36.35
CA LEU A 579 38.86 -34.26 -35.03
C LEU A 579 37.47 -34.88 -35.19
N LYS A 580 37.32 -36.13 -34.76
CA LYS A 580 36.13 -36.95 -34.97
C LYS A 580 35.34 -37.18 -33.68
N ASP A 581 34.10 -37.62 -33.84
CA ASP A 581 33.26 -38.06 -32.72
C ASP A 581 33.97 -39.09 -31.84
N GLY A 582 33.97 -38.84 -30.52
CA GLY A 582 34.64 -39.67 -29.52
C GLY A 582 36.15 -39.45 -29.38
N ASP A 583 36.79 -38.57 -30.16
CA ASP A 583 38.23 -38.31 -30.04
C ASP A 583 38.59 -37.75 -28.65
N ARG A 584 39.71 -38.23 -28.09
CA ARG A 584 40.22 -37.90 -26.75
C ARG A 584 41.69 -37.51 -26.79
N PHE A 585 42.03 -36.27 -26.43
CA PHE A 585 43.41 -35.79 -26.34
C PHE A 585 43.72 -35.06 -25.04
N LYS A 586 44.84 -35.40 -24.39
CA LYS A 586 45.37 -34.60 -23.27
C LYS A 586 45.77 -33.20 -23.73
N THR A 587 46.37 -33.10 -24.93
CA THR A 587 46.77 -31.83 -25.54
C THR A 587 46.55 -31.89 -27.05
N LEU A 588 45.87 -30.89 -27.61
CA LEU A 588 45.70 -30.67 -29.04
C LEU A 588 46.29 -29.30 -29.41
N LYS A 589 47.38 -29.30 -30.17
CA LYS A 589 48.07 -28.07 -30.60
C LYS A 589 48.10 -27.94 -32.11
N VAL A 590 47.77 -26.76 -32.62
CA VAL A 590 47.90 -26.43 -34.05
C VAL A 590 48.87 -25.29 -34.20
N HIS A 591 50.01 -25.59 -34.84
CA HIS A 591 51.06 -24.61 -35.13
C HIS A 591 50.65 -23.72 -36.32
N PRO A 592 51.32 -22.57 -36.53
CA PRO A 592 51.05 -21.69 -37.67
C PRO A 592 51.10 -22.44 -39.01
N GLY A 593 50.09 -22.26 -39.86
CA GLY A 593 49.95 -22.93 -41.15
C GLY A 593 49.30 -24.32 -41.11
N GLY A 594 49.13 -24.92 -39.93
CA GLY A 594 48.37 -26.17 -39.75
C GLY A 594 46.85 -25.96 -39.85
N THR A 595 46.12 -27.03 -40.17
CA THR A 595 44.65 -27.01 -40.33
C THR A 595 43.96 -28.07 -39.48
N LEU A 596 43.05 -27.64 -38.59
CA LEU A 596 42.17 -28.54 -37.84
C LEU A 596 40.81 -28.61 -38.52
N LEU A 597 40.38 -29.81 -38.90
CA LEU A 597 39.03 -30.09 -39.35
C LEU A 597 38.23 -30.63 -38.17
N ILE A 598 37.02 -30.13 -37.96
CA ILE A 598 36.14 -30.56 -36.86
C ILE A 598 34.88 -31.17 -37.48
N GLU A 599 34.67 -32.47 -37.27
CA GLU A 599 33.45 -33.18 -37.68
C GLU A 599 32.29 -32.97 -36.69
N SER A 600 31.10 -33.48 -37.02
CA SER A 600 29.97 -33.52 -36.10
C SER A 600 30.15 -34.64 -35.08
N GLY A 601 29.85 -34.39 -33.81
CA GLY A 601 30.07 -35.34 -32.72
C GLY A 601 30.41 -34.66 -31.40
N GLU A 602 30.75 -35.47 -30.40
CA GLU A 602 31.29 -35.02 -29.11
C GLU A 602 32.76 -35.40 -29.00
N MET A 603 33.62 -34.44 -28.63
CA MET A 603 35.06 -34.67 -28.50
C MET A 603 35.57 -34.13 -27.16
N TYR A 604 36.63 -34.73 -26.63
CA TYR A 604 37.14 -34.43 -25.30
C TYR A 604 38.63 -34.06 -25.36
N VAL A 605 38.97 -32.84 -24.97
CA VAL A 605 40.35 -32.35 -25.02
C VAL A 605 40.74 -31.73 -23.70
N GLY A 606 41.90 -32.08 -23.14
CA GLY A 606 42.43 -31.40 -21.96
C GLY A 606 42.84 -29.97 -22.31
N ASN A 607 43.99 -29.83 -22.98
CA ASN A 607 44.55 -28.55 -23.40
C ASN A 607 44.38 -28.35 -24.91
N ILE A 608 43.82 -27.22 -25.34
CA ILE A 608 43.74 -26.87 -26.76
C ILE A 608 44.45 -25.54 -27.04
N GLN A 609 45.40 -25.58 -27.98
CA GLN A 609 46.21 -24.42 -28.36
C GLN A 609 46.26 -24.26 -29.87
N LEU A 610 45.47 -23.33 -30.40
CA LEU A 610 45.45 -22.97 -31.80
C LEU A 610 46.21 -21.66 -31.99
N GLU A 611 47.40 -21.73 -32.57
CA GLU A 611 48.29 -20.56 -32.71
C GLU A 611 47.83 -19.59 -33.80
N SER A 612 48.32 -18.35 -33.72
CA SER A 612 48.08 -17.37 -34.79
C SER A 612 48.62 -17.89 -36.14
N GLY A 613 47.82 -17.80 -37.19
CA GLY A 613 48.12 -18.36 -38.51
C GLY A 613 47.71 -19.83 -38.71
N SER A 614 47.18 -20.50 -37.68
CA SER A 614 46.47 -21.78 -37.83
C SER A 614 45.06 -21.60 -38.41
N LYS A 615 44.48 -22.69 -38.91
CA LYS A 615 43.16 -22.71 -39.58
C LYS A 615 42.24 -23.73 -38.93
N VAL A 616 40.96 -23.40 -38.83
CA VAL A 616 39.90 -24.33 -38.42
C VAL A 616 38.83 -24.40 -39.51
N LEU A 617 38.38 -25.62 -39.84
CA LEU A 617 37.26 -25.87 -40.73
C LEU A 617 36.25 -26.78 -40.04
N PHE A 618 35.02 -26.33 -39.87
CA PHE A 618 33.91 -27.19 -39.47
C PHE A 618 33.41 -27.94 -40.71
N VAL A 619 33.55 -29.26 -40.72
CA VAL A 619 33.22 -30.11 -41.88
C VAL A 619 31.71 -30.11 -42.12
N ASN A 620 30.92 -30.16 -41.04
CA ASN A 620 29.46 -30.21 -41.07
C ASN A 620 28.87 -28.99 -40.33
N PRO A 621 28.97 -27.76 -40.86
CA PRO A 621 28.47 -26.57 -40.17
C PRO A 621 26.95 -26.69 -39.93
N GLY A 622 26.49 -26.33 -38.73
CA GLY A 622 25.08 -26.42 -38.34
C GLY A 622 24.65 -27.77 -37.77
N LYS A 623 25.44 -28.84 -37.93
CA LYS A 623 25.23 -30.12 -37.22
C LYS A 623 25.74 -30.04 -35.79
N ARG A 624 25.17 -30.86 -34.90
CA ARG A 624 25.53 -30.90 -33.49
C ARG A 624 26.99 -31.32 -33.32
N THR A 625 27.82 -30.39 -32.83
CA THR A 625 29.21 -30.60 -32.46
C THR A 625 29.45 -30.03 -31.06
N ILE A 626 29.88 -30.86 -30.12
CA ILE A 626 30.23 -30.42 -28.76
C ILE A 626 31.69 -30.74 -28.47
N LEU A 627 32.45 -29.74 -28.04
CA LEU A 627 33.83 -29.90 -27.60
C LEU A 627 33.90 -29.70 -26.08
N HIS A 628 34.23 -30.77 -25.37
CA HIS A 628 34.43 -30.78 -23.92
C HIS A 628 35.90 -30.52 -23.60
N LEU A 629 36.16 -29.53 -22.74
CA LEU A 629 37.49 -29.01 -22.44
C LEU A 629 37.76 -28.97 -20.92
N ASP A 630 38.97 -29.31 -20.47
CA ASP A 630 39.29 -29.41 -19.03
C ASP A 630 40.54 -28.63 -18.58
N GLY A 631 41.35 -28.14 -19.51
CA GLY A 631 42.61 -27.44 -19.25
C GLY A 631 42.71 -26.12 -20.00
N SER A 632 43.94 -25.75 -20.37
CA SER A 632 44.22 -24.48 -21.06
C SER A 632 43.53 -24.38 -22.42
N VAL A 633 42.94 -23.22 -22.70
CA VAL A 633 42.27 -22.93 -23.98
C VAL A 633 42.82 -21.64 -24.58
N ILE A 634 43.57 -21.78 -25.68
CA ILE A 634 44.07 -20.67 -26.48
C ILE A 634 43.56 -20.83 -27.91
N TRP A 635 42.71 -19.92 -28.36
CA TRP A 635 42.09 -19.96 -29.67
C TRP A 635 42.41 -18.71 -30.50
N ARG A 636 43.43 -18.80 -31.36
CA ARG A 636 43.89 -17.72 -32.26
C ARG A 636 43.72 -18.03 -33.75
N SER A 637 43.07 -19.14 -34.07
CA SER A 637 42.92 -19.62 -35.45
C SER A 637 41.98 -18.72 -36.27
N ARG A 638 42.11 -18.85 -37.60
CA ARG A 638 41.09 -18.35 -38.54
C ARG A 638 40.09 -19.46 -38.86
N ALA A 639 38.81 -19.13 -38.93
CA ALA A 639 37.79 -20.02 -39.47
C ALA A 639 37.83 -20.00 -41.01
N LEU A 640 37.70 -21.16 -41.64
CA LEU A 640 37.64 -21.32 -43.10
C LEU A 640 36.20 -21.39 -43.65
N ASN A 641 35.20 -21.51 -42.79
CA ASN A 641 33.79 -21.52 -43.18
C ASN A 641 33.31 -20.11 -43.54
N ASP A 642 32.57 -19.99 -44.64
CA ASP A 642 31.98 -18.71 -45.08
C ASP A 642 30.79 -18.29 -44.19
N ASP A 643 29.95 -19.25 -43.79
CA ASP A 643 28.77 -19.03 -42.96
C ASP A 643 29.04 -19.38 -41.48
N LEU A 644 29.54 -18.38 -40.74
CA LEU A 644 29.85 -18.51 -39.31
C LEU A 644 28.61 -18.52 -38.43
N GLU A 645 27.47 -17.98 -38.89
CA GLU A 645 26.22 -18.08 -38.15
C GLU A 645 25.72 -19.53 -38.16
N LYS A 646 25.81 -20.21 -39.31
CA LYS A 646 25.51 -21.63 -39.42
C LYS A 646 26.43 -22.49 -38.56
N VAL A 647 27.72 -22.19 -38.50
CA VAL A 647 28.64 -22.85 -37.54
C VAL A 647 28.17 -22.62 -36.10
N GLY A 648 27.85 -21.38 -35.74
CA GLY A 648 27.41 -21.02 -34.39
C GLY A 648 26.15 -21.75 -33.92
N LYS A 649 25.22 -22.06 -34.83
CA LYS A 649 24.01 -22.87 -34.52
C LYS A 649 24.34 -24.32 -34.16
N GLY A 650 25.44 -24.87 -34.67
CA GLY A 650 25.82 -26.27 -34.51
C GLY A 650 26.94 -26.54 -33.50
N PHE A 651 27.77 -25.55 -33.16
CA PHE A 651 28.96 -25.75 -32.33
C PHE A 651 28.78 -25.22 -30.90
N LYS A 652 29.13 -26.05 -29.90
CA LYS A 652 29.17 -25.69 -28.48
C LYS A 652 30.48 -26.15 -27.85
N VAL A 653 31.00 -25.34 -26.93
CA VAL A 653 32.12 -25.68 -26.06
C VAL A 653 31.65 -25.72 -24.61
N ILE A 654 32.02 -26.77 -23.89
CA ILE A 654 31.81 -26.91 -22.45
C ILE A 654 33.18 -26.99 -21.79
N GLN A 655 33.53 -25.97 -21.00
CA GLN A 655 34.80 -25.88 -20.27
C GLN A 655 34.56 -26.27 -18.81
N TYR A 656 35.16 -27.37 -18.39
CA TYR A 656 35.07 -27.93 -17.04
C TYR A 656 36.14 -27.35 -16.11
N GLY A 657 37.33 -27.08 -16.66
CA GLY A 657 38.47 -26.54 -15.95
C GLY A 657 38.29 -25.10 -15.48
N THR A 658 39.20 -24.66 -14.61
CA THR A 658 39.23 -23.30 -14.03
C THR A 658 40.19 -22.35 -14.75
N GLU A 659 41.00 -22.87 -15.67
CA GLU A 659 41.99 -22.09 -16.41
C GLU A 659 41.32 -21.09 -17.36
N THR A 660 41.90 -19.90 -17.49
CA THR A 660 41.38 -18.83 -18.36
C THR A 660 41.29 -19.29 -19.82
N MET A 661 40.12 -19.11 -20.42
CA MET A 661 39.87 -19.36 -21.83
C MET A 661 40.11 -18.08 -22.64
N ILE A 662 41.10 -18.12 -23.53
CA ILE A 662 41.51 -16.99 -24.36
C ILE A 662 41.08 -17.23 -25.82
N VAL A 663 40.14 -16.41 -26.29
CA VAL A 663 39.61 -16.48 -27.67
C VAL A 663 39.93 -15.19 -28.41
N GLU A 664 41.12 -15.09 -28.99
CA GLU A 664 41.59 -13.89 -29.72
C GLU A 664 41.34 -13.97 -31.24
N GLY A 665 41.05 -15.18 -31.74
CA GLY A 665 40.74 -15.46 -33.14
C GLY A 665 39.31 -15.11 -33.54
N MET A 666 38.90 -15.60 -34.71
CA MET A 666 37.48 -15.62 -35.08
C MET A 666 36.79 -16.76 -34.36
N TRP A 667 35.56 -16.54 -33.89
CA TRP A 667 34.78 -17.54 -33.15
C TRP A 667 33.38 -17.71 -33.71
N ALA A 668 32.89 -18.94 -33.70
CA ALA A 668 31.51 -19.29 -34.02
C ALA A 668 31.06 -20.48 -33.18
N GLY A 669 30.21 -20.26 -32.18
CA GLY A 669 29.66 -21.30 -31.30
C GLY A 669 29.29 -20.79 -29.91
N THR A 670 28.50 -21.56 -29.17
CA THR A 670 28.21 -21.28 -27.76
C THR A 670 29.40 -21.69 -26.88
N ILE A 671 29.75 -20.87 -25.88
CA ILE A 671 30.71 -21.22 -24.83
C ILE A 671 29.97 -21.29 -23.48
N PHE A 672 30.09 -22.43 -22.80
CA PHE A 672 29.64 -22.61 -21.43
C PHE A 672 30.85 -22.94 -20.54
N ALA A 673 31.29 -21.97 -19.74
CA ALA A 673 32.53 -22.04 -18.96
C ALA A 673 32.35 -21.49 -17.52
N PRO A 674 31.43 -22.03 -16.71
CA PRO A 674 31.06 -21.43 -15.42
C PRO A 674 32.22 -21.33 -14.42
N ASN A 675 33.25 -22.17 -14.55
CA ASN A 675 34.39 -22.20 -13.65
C ASN A 675 35.61 -21.38 -14.12
N ALA A 676 35.62 -20.93 -15.38
CA ALA A 676 36.78 -20.31 -16.03
C ALA A 676 36.52 -18.85 -16.42
N ASP A 677 37.57 -18.03 -16.33
CA ASP A 677 37.54 -16.67 -16.87
C ASP A 677 37.60 -16.71 -18.39
N LEU A 678 36.71 -15.97 -19.03
CA LEU A 678 36.54 -15.95 -20.48
C LEU A 678 36.96 -14.60 -21.06
N ILE A 679 38.00 -14.61 -21.90
CA ILE A 679 38.50 -13.43 -22.61
C ILE A 679 38.16 -13.57 -24.09
N LEU A 680 37.27 -12.69 -24.57
CA LEU A 680 36.68 -12.73 -25.89
C LEU A 680 37.19 -11.61 -26.79
N GLY A 681 37.76 -12.02 -27.92
CA GLY A 681 38.20 -11.18 -29.02
C GLY A 681 39.54 -10.48 -28.78
N GLN A 682 40.02 -9.93 -29.88
CA GLN A 682 41.06 -8.90 -29.97
C GLN A 682 40.50 -7.83 -30.96
N SER A 683 41.02 -6.61 -31.00
CA SER A 683 40.39 -5.49 -31.72
C SER A 683 39.89 -5.83 -33.14
N ASN A 684 38.62 -5.49 -33.42
CA ASN A 684 37.90 -5.71 -34.68
C ASN A 684 37.56 -7.17 -35.07
N LYS A 685 37.63 -8.13 -34.14
CA LYS A 685 37.21 -9.52 -34.39
C LYS A 685 35.69 -9.68 -34.32
N LYS A 686 35.16 -10.59 -35.14
CA LYS A 686 33.76 -11.00 -35.13
C LYS A 686 33.61 -12.32 -34.38
N LEU A 687 32.69 -12.35 -33.43
CA LEU A 687 32.37 -13.49 -32.58
C LEU A 687 30.89 -13.81 -32.77
N TYR A 688 30.58 -15.05 -33.14
CA TYR A 688 29.21 -15.53 -33.33
C TYR A 688 28.90 -16.56 -32.23
N GLY A 689 27.84 -16.36 -31.45
CA GLY A 689 27.48 -17.29 -30.38
C GLY A 689 26.92 -16.61 -29.14
N ARG A 690 26.85 -17.38 -28.06
CA ARG A 690 26.47 -16.95 -26.72
C ARG A 690 27.51 -17.47 -25.73
N PHE A 691 27.76 -16.70 -24.68
CA PHE A 691 28.95 -16.87 -23.86
C PHE A 691 28.60 -16.79 -22.38
N LEU A 692 28.87 -17.87 -21.66
CA LEU A 692 28.82 -17.92 -20.20
C LEU A 692 30.21 -18.22 -19.64
N GLY A 693 30.64 -17.44 -18.66
CA GLY A 693 31.93 -17.59 -17.99
C GLY A 693 31.86 -17.30 -16.50
N LYS A 694 32.92 -17.66 -15.75
CA LYS A 694 33.11 -17.19 -14.37
C LYS A 694 33.21 -15.66 -14.37
N ASN A 695 34.22 -15.10 -15.01
CA ASN A 695 34.25 -13.69 -15.40
C ASN A 695 34.25 -13.62 -16.92
N VAL A 696 33.63 -12.60 -17.51
CA VAL A 696 33.61 -12.43 -18.97
C VAL A 696 34.16 -11.06 -19.33
N THR A 697 35.16 -11.04 -20.19
CA THR A 697 35.75 -9.81 -20.74
C THR A 697 35.68 -9.83 -22.26
N VAL A 698 34.96 -8.89 -22.85
CA VAL A 698 34.95 -8.66 -24.29
C VAL A 698 35.93 -7.53 -24.60
N HIS A 699 36.95 -7.84 -25.39
CA HIS A 699 38.02 -6.90 -25.73
C HIS A 699 37.51 -5.78 -26.66
N GLN A 700 38.16 -4.62 -26.57
CA GLN A 700 37.76 -3.39 -27.27
C GLN A 700 37.59 -3.58 -28.79
N TYR A 701 36.57 -2.93 -29.36
CA TYR A 701 36.18 -2.95 -30.78
C TYR A 701 35.78 -4.32 -31.35
N ALA A 702 35.56 -5.33 -30.50
CA ALA A 702 34.99 -6.60 -30.96
C ALA A 702 33.53 -6.43 -31.41
N GLN A 703 33.10 -7.27 -32.36
CA GLN A 703 31.71 -7.37 -32.78
C GLN A 703 31.16 -8.73 -32.36
N VAL A 704 30.14 -8.71 -31.50
CA VAL A 704 29.49 -9.92 -30.98
C VAL A 704 28.13 -10.05 -31.66
N TYR A 705 27.86 -11.22 -32.22
CA TYR A 705 26.59 -11.59 -32.84
C TYR A 705 25.98 -12.75 -32.06
N SER A 706 24.83 -12.51 -31.45
CA SER A 706 24.11 -13.52 -30.68
C SER A 706 23.60 -14.62 -31.60
N VAL A 707 24.08 -15.86 -31.38
CA VAL A 707 23.64 -17.05 -32.13
C VAL A 707 23.32 -18.15 -31.11
N ARG A 708 22.07 -18.62 -31.12
CA ARG A 708 21.63 -19.74 -30.27
C ARG A 708 22.17 -21.06 -30.81
N PHE A 709 22.67 -21.91 -29.91
CA PHE A 709 22.93 -23.31 -30.21
C PHE A 709 21.61 -24.01 -30.49
N ASN A 710 21.37 -24.33 -31.76
CA ASN A 710 20.15 -24.96 -32.26
C ASN A 710 20.53 -25.81 -33.49
N PRO A 711 21.17 -26.97 -33.27
CA PRO A 711 21.71 -27.78 -34.35
C PRO A 711 20.59 -28.37 -35.23
N GLU A 712 20.88 -28.53 -36.52
CA GLU A 712 19.96 -29.13 -37.47
C GLU A 712 19.63 -30.58 -37.07
N THR A 713 18.37 -30.87 -36.76
CA THR A 713 17.89 -32.24 -36.55
C THR A 713 17.89 -33.00 -37.88
N ASN A 714 18.33 -34.26 -37.87
CA ASN A 714 18.31 -35.09 -39.08
C ASN A 714 16.86 -35.35 -39.50
N SER A 715 16.39 -34.65 -40.52
CA SER A 715 15.16 -34.99 -41.24
C SER A 715 15.42 -36.26 -42.07
N VAL A 716 15.22 -37.43 -41.45
CA VAL A 716 14.94 -38.64 -42.22
C VAL A 716 13.54 -38.46 -42.80
N ILE A 717 13.47 -37.94 -44.03
CA ILE A 717 12.24 -37.96 -44.82
C ILE A 717 11.95 -39.42 -45.13
N ALA A 718 11.12 -40.06 -44.31
CA ALA A 718 10.45 -41.31 -44.66
C ALA A 718 9.44 -40.99 -45.79
N ARG A 719 9.91 -41.03 -47.05
CA ARG A 719 9.00 -41.14 -48.19
C ARG A 719 8.29 -42.50 -48.08
N ARG A 720 7.03 -42.49 -47.62
CA ARG A 720 6.09 -43.59 -47.89
C ARG A 720 5.96 -43.72 -49.42
N LYS A 721 6.35 -44.88 -49.93
CA LYS A 721 5.82 -45.41 -51.19
C LYS A 721 4.63 -46.30 -50.86
#